data_AF-A0A2T0ADG9-F1
#
_entry.id   AF-A0A2T0ADG9-F1
#
_cell.length_a   1.000
_cell.length_b   1.000
_cell.length_c   1.000
_cell.angle_alpha   90.00
_cell.angle_beta   90.00
_cell.angle_gamma   90.00
#
_symmetry.space_group_name_H-M   'P 1'
#
loop_
_entity.id
_entity.type
_entity.pdbx_description
1 polymer ?
#
loop_
_entity_poly.entity_id
_entity_poly.type
_entity_poly.pdbx_seq_one_letter_code
_entity_poly.pdbx_strand_id
1 'polypeptide(L)'
;MLSRSQSRQEHEEHHELPRQPSLFVVRSSDGAEFGLLPEDFRDVSTLDELKYNLLSPLLSIPPECLILMNEEGSPLNRDEAVQHLALLANTPASSAVLTPRHDAVTEEAVLTEPPLNPEDPLHSHLSLSLHNLQTLHALISAIQLQHASLALALSNLHRVNTGTASSFSLFLESAQPAMERYEALLTGWEESMDAVGKVAIVAGLLMRHASSGSSGHAREGSTSSVPQPEKQRYLGDYVSRDKMLAVRDGCAKVLAELKLRSEALQATLDGVVTGTEHRDRIRFLVERKNAMTRYLLNEMQKISTLQSDIATMPSELGALDHDLRTRTDNFKHLARLEGLIPAYVATVAEVVRRREYARLLSGQSEKLSSTFSPLSSRERERRVRYRQDYSGKLPWEVRGLGNATDERIPEMALDVMGRDEGLPELEKDALDKLANSFRDLDDALAGTPNPDNPIRKARALLTTLISNIESLSQDFEQISLNQPPPRPPSADFARIAELEAQLRQLEETNDSLSRELQTERSAREEEVAQLDSRASAAENARTALQRRIDSLERDKSSIEQSHQGVVSRSEDLERRLTAESRRSETLERDLASARAAEGELKKQWTAFDQSHTRLQGELGTLRLELDRARLTIAEQEAKLVAAEESQRELTLAIAEKDRLQRRRRVRRRRSRSWRTRGGMGVSWRKRSTA
;
A
#
# COMPACT_ATOMS: atom_id res chain seq x y z
N MET A 1 59.67 -15.09 -30.71
CA MET A 1 60.94 -14.54 -30.19
C MET A 1 60.73 -13.07 -29.89
N LEU A 2 61.44 -12.54 -28.87
CA LEU A 2 61.22 -11.29 -28.14
C LEU A 2 60.15 -11.42 -27.04
N SER A 3 60.34 -10.99 -25.79
CA SER A 3 61.51 -10.75 -24.95
C SER A 3 60.98 -10.67 -23.52
N ARG A 4 61.55 -11.46 -22.59
CA ARG A 4 61.28 -11.35 -21.15
C ARG A 4 62.00 -10.11 -20.59
N SER A 5 61.29 -9.32 -19.81
CA SER A 5 61.87 -8.46 -18.77
C SER A 5 61.04 -8.59 -17.50
N GLN A 6 61.64 -9.23 -16.50
CA GLN A 6 61.17 -9.25 -15.12
C GLN A 6 61.32 -7.86 -14.50
N SER A 7 60.31 -7.43 -13.75
CA SER A 7 60.47 -6.43 -12.70
C SER A 7 59.80 -6.97 -11.43
N ARG A 8 60.66 -7.18 -10.43
CA ARG A 8 60.36 -7.42 -9.01
C ARG A 8 59.27 -6.46 -8.52
N GLN A 9 58.37 -6.96 -7.69
CA GLN A 9 57.66 -6.12 -6.74
C GLN A 9 57.69 -6.78 -5.37
N GLU A 10 58.19 -5.99 -4.43
CA GLU A 10 58.53 -6.34 -3.06
C GLU A 10 57.25 -6.48 -2.22
N HIS A 11 57.28 -7.44 -1.30
CA HIS A 11 56.31 -7.56 -0.21
C HIS A 11 56.58 -6.44 0.81
N GLU A 12 55.69 -5.45 0.87
CA GLU A 12 55.54 -4.56 2.03
C GLU A 12 54.33 -5.01 2.85
N GLU A 13 54.59 -5.62 4.01
CA GLU A 13 53.62 -5.78 5.09
C GLU A 13 53.42 -4.41 5.77
N HIS A 14 52.33 -3.73 5.46
CA HIS A 14 51.86 -2.60 6.27
C HIS A 14 50.98 -3.10 7.41
N HIS A 15 51.51 -3.01 8.62
CA HIS A 15 50.73 -3.00 9.86
C HIS A 15 49.87 -1.72 9.89
N GLU A 16 48.57 -1.82 9.60
CA GLU A 16 47.61 -0.72 9.84
C GLU A 16 47.04 -0.79 11.27
N LEU A 17 47.15 0.32 11.99
CA LEU A 17 46.44 0.59 13.25
C LEU A 17 44.92 0.67 12.99
N PRO A 18 44.05 0.20 13.89
CA PRO A 18 42.60 0.26 13.69
C PRO A 18 42.13 1.72 13.69
N ARG A 19 41.57 2.19 12.56
CA ARG A 19 40.98 3.53 12.42
C ARG A 19 39.63 3.59 13.14
N GLN A 20 39.37 4.66 13.90
CA GLN A 20 38.09 4.87 14.59
C GLN A 20 37.00 5.32 13.59
N PRO A 21 35.75 4.80 13.70
CA PRO A 21 34.64 5.22 12.85
C PRO A 21 34.19 6.65 13.19
N SER A 22 33.95 7.46 12.17
CA SER A 22 33.55 8.87 12.25
C SER A 22 32.04 9.08 12.08
N LEU A 23 31.32 8.06 11.58
CA LEU A 23 29.88 8.08 11.35
C LEU A 23 29.24 6.90 12.08
N PHE A 24 28.08 7.10 12.70
CA PHE A 24 27.37 6.05 13.43
C PHE A 24 25.95 5.90 12.92
N VAL A 25 25.51 4.65 12.80
CA VAL A 25 24.11 4.31 12.54
C VAL A 25 23.50 3.83 13.82
N VAL A 26 22.40 4.47 14.21
CA VAL A 26 21.67 4.13 15.43
C VAL A 26 20.40 3.39 15.03
N ARG A 27 20.28 2.14 15.48
CA ARG A 27 19.07 1.35 15.26
C ARG A 27 17.97 1.88 16.16
N SER A 28 16.87 2.22 15.52
CA SER A 28 15.73 2.88 16.14
C SER A 28 15.03 2.02 17.21
N SER A 29 14.88 0.72 16.95
CA SER A 29 14.15 -0.19 17.83
C SER A 29 14.75 -0.36 19.23
N ASP A 30 16.07 -0.27 19.37
CA ASP A 30 16.79 -0.63 20.61
C ASP A 30 17.99 0.29 20.94
N GLY A 31 18.27 1.30 20.13
CA GLY A 31 19.32 2.28 20.35
C GLY A 31 20.74 1.75 20.11
N ALA A 32 20.89 0.57 19.51
CA ALA A 32 22.20 0.00 19.23
C ALA A 32 22.96 0.86 18.19
N GLU A 33 24.16 1.29 18.56
CA GLU A 33 25.03 2.12 17.72
C GLU A 33 26.03 1.24 16.97
N PHE A 34 26.10 1.45 15.66
CA PHE A 34 27.00 0.74 14.78
C PHE A 34 27.87 1.77 14.08
N GLY A 35 29.16 1.77 14.40
CA GLY A 35 30.14 2.66 13.76
C GLY A 35 30.37 2.22 12.32
N LEU A 36 30.19 3.15 11.38
CA LEU A 36 30.51 2.95 9.98
C LEU A 36 31.88 3.55 9.69
N LEU A 37 32.73 2.72 9.11
CA LEU A 37 34.02 3.11 8.59
C LEU A 37 33.85 3.66 7.17
N PRO A 38 34.72 4.58 6.71
CA PRO A 38 34.71 5.01 5.31
C PRO A 38 34.89 3.86 4.32
N GLU A 39 35.41 2.72 4.76
CA GLU A 39 35.54 1.50 3.94
C GLU A 39 34.20 0.79 3.71
N ASP A 40 33.27 0.93 4.64
CA ASP A 40 31.93 0.33 4.56
C ASP A 40 31.07 0.99 3.48
N PHE A 41 31.46 2.20 3.04
CA PHE A 41 30.81 2.93 1.95
C PHE A 41 31.46 2.69 0.58
N ARG A 42 32.52 1.88 0.47
CA ARG A 42 33.25 1.67 -0.80
C ARG A 42 32.36 1.10 -1.91
N ASP A 43 31.39 0.28 -1.54
CA ASP A 43 30.44 -0.38 -2.45
C ASP A 43 28.98 0.08 -2.21
N VAL A 44 28.79 1.24 -1.57
CA VAL A 44 27.47 1.78 -1.20
C VAL A 44 27.32 3.19 -1.76
N SER A 45 26.58 3.30 -2.85
CA SER A 45 26.41 4.54 -3.63
C SER A 45 24.96 5.05 -3.66
N THR A 46 24.00 4.16 -3.44
CA THR A 46 22.57 4.45 -3.40
C THR A 46 21.97 4.16 -2.03
N LEU A 47 20.80 4.75 -1.77
CA LEU A 47 20.10 4.61 -0.51
C LEU A 47 19.57 3.19 -0.29
N ASP A 48 19.21 2.52 -1.37
CA ASP A 48 18.81 1.12 -1.34
C ASP A 48 20.03 0.21 -1.13
N GLU A 49 21.18 0.46 -1.74
CA GLU A 49 22.42 -0.27 -1.40
C GLU A 49 22.79 -0.06 0.08
N LEU A 50 22.61 1.15 0.60
CA LEU A 50 22.84 1.45 2.00
C LEU A 50 21.90 0.60 2.88
N LYS A 51 20.62 0.52 2.55
CA LYS A 51 19.65 -0.31 3.28
C LYS A 51 19.91 -1.80 3.14
N TYR A 52 20.14 -2.30 1.94
CA TYR A 52 20.17 -3.73 1.63
C TYR A 52 21.52 -4.37 1.92
N ASN A 53 22.62 -3.68 1.60
CA ASN A 53 23.95 -4.29 1.62
C ASN A 53 24.72 -3.94 2.89
N LEU A 54 24.48 -2.76 3.46
CA LEU A 54 25.16 -2.33 4.67
C LEU A 54 24.27 -2.44 5.91
N LEU A 55 23.12 -1.77 5.92
CA LEU A 55 22.33 -1.61 7.13
C LEU A 55 21.44 -2.82 7.45
N SER A 56 20.86 -3.51 6.46
CA SER A 56 20.03 -4.69 6.72
C SER A 56 20.82 -5.84 7.35
N PRO A 57 22.03 -6.18 6.86
CA PRO A 57 22.87 -7.19 7.51
C PRO A 57 23.37 -6.72 8.88
N LEU A 58 23.87 -5.49 8.97
CA LEU A 58 24.42 -4.90 10.20
C LEU A 58 23.37 -4.79 11.30
N LEU A 59 22.14 -4.45 10.95
CA LEU A 59 21.02 -4.26 11.87
C LEU A 59 20.14 -5.50 11.99
N SER A 60 20.38 -6.57 11.23
CA SER A 60 19.53 -7.77 11.17
C SER A 60 18.03 -7.46 10.98
N ILE A 61 17.72 -6.40 10.23
CA ILE A 61 16.35 -5.96 9.91
C ILE A 61 16.14 -6.09 8.41
N PRO A 62 15.03 -6.69 7.93
CA PRO A 62 14.72 -6.73 6.52
C PRO A 62 14.71 -5.33 5.90
N PRO A 63 15.31 -5.14 4.72
CA PRO A 63 15.56 -3.82 4.15
C PRO A 63 14.30 -3.04 3.77
N GLU A 64 13.21 -3.76 3.44
CA GLU A 64 11.85 -3.23 3.23
C GLU A 64 11.29 -2.51 4.47
N CYS A 65 11.81 -2.86 5.65
CA CYS A 65 11.43 -2.29 6.94
C CYS A 65 12.40 -1.18 7.42
N LEU A 66 13.47 -0.89 6.65
CA LEU A 66 14.44 0.14 7.01
C LEU A 66 14.03 1.52 6.46
N ILE A 67 13.71 2.41 7.39
CA ILE A 67 13.48 3.83 7.11
C ILE A 67 14.69 4.61 7.60
N LEU A 68 15.45 5.21 6.68
CA LEU A 68 16.67 5.97 7.00
C LEU A 68 16.34 7.44 7.18
N MET A 69 16.85 8.02 8.27
CA MET A 69 16.66 9.43 8.60
C MET A 69 17.99 10.03 9.03
N ASN A 70 18.19 11.32 8.77
CA ASN A 70 19.35 12.04 9.31
C ASN A 70 19.14 12.41 10.79
N GLU A 71 20.15 12.99 11.42
CA GLU A 71 20.12 13.44 12.84
C GLU A 71 19.02 14.47 13.13
N GLU A 72 18.53 15.19 12.12
CA GLU A 72 17.44 16.17 12.22
C GLU A 72 16.04 15.54 12.00
N GLY A 73 15.96 14.22 11.76
CA GLY A 73 14.70 13.49 11.56
C GLY A 73 14.09 13.61 10.16
N SER A 74 14.83 14.15 9.19
CA SER A 74 14.41 14.19 7.78
C SER A 74 14.71 12.86 7.10
N PRO A 75 13.75 12.28 6.34
CA PRO A 75 13.97 11.03 5.65
C PRO A 75 15.01 11.20 4.55
N LEU A 76 15.99 10.31 4.56
CA LEU A 76 17.00 10.21 3.52
C LEU A 76 16.31 9.66 2.27
N ASN A 77 15.90 10.56 1.36
CA ASN A 77 15.08 10.24 0.18
C ASN A 77 15.84 10.40 -1.15
N ARG A 78 17.14 10.72 -1.09
CA ARG A 78 17.97 10.96 -2.28
C ARG A 78 19.29 10.23 -2.13
N ASP A 79 19.68 9.50 -3.16
CA ASP A 79 20.96 8.77 -3.22
C ASP A 79 22.18 9.69 -3.05
N GLU A 80 22.04 10.97 -3.39
CA GLU A 80 23.05 12.02 -3.14
C GLU A 80 23.44 12.11 -1.65
N ALA A 81 22.53 11.74 -0.73
CA ALA A 81 22.81 11.71 0.70
C ALA A 81 23.83 10.62 1.07
N VAL A 82 23.91 9.51 0.32
CA VAL A 82 24.86 8.42 0.56
C VAL A 82 26.29 8.84 0.22
N GLN A 83 26.45 9.59 -0.88
CA GLN A 83 27.74 10.20 -1.23
C GLN A 83 28.18 11.22 -0.17
N HIS A 84 27.23 12.00 0.37
CA HIS A 84 27.50 12.94 1.46
C HIS A 84 27.87 12.21 2.76
N LEU A 85 27.22 11.09 3.09
CA LEU A 85 27.56 10.24 4.24
C LEU A 85 28.93 9.58 4.07
N ALA A 86 29.29 9.12 2.88
CA ALA A 86 30.61 8.58 2.57
C ALA A 86 31.72 9.64 2.69
N LEU A 87 31.43 10.88 2.27
CA LEU A 87 32.32 12.03 2.46
C LEU A 87 32.50 12.37 3.94
N LEU A 88 31.42 12.39 4.72
CA LEU A 88 31.46 12.60 6.18
C LEU A 88 32.22 11.48 6.90
N ALA A 89 32.05 10.23 6.46
CA ALA A 89 32.82 9.09 6.96
C ALA A 89 34.33 9.23 6.67
N ASN A 90 34.71 9.93 5.58
CA ASN A 90 36.10 10.19 5.20
C ASN A 90 36.70 11.46 5.86
N THR A 91 35.89 12.31 6.50
CA THR A 91 36.42 13.45 7.25
C THR A 91 36.91 12.99 8.62
N PRO A 92 38.17 13.26 9.00
CA PRO A 92 38.65 12.94 10.34
C PRO A 92 37.92 13.82 11.35
N ALA A 93 36.99 13.23 12.10
CA ALA A 93 36.46 13.86 13.29
C ALA A 93 37.63 14.10 14.25
N SER A 94 38.01 15.35 14.43
CA SER A 94 38.95 15.78 15.47
C SER A 94 38.28 15.66 16.84
N SER A 95 38.05 14.44 17.31
CA SER A 95 37.78 14.14 18.71
C SER A 95 37.93 12.64 18.94
N ALA A 96 39.13 12.24 19.36
CA ALA A 96 39.39 10.88 19.82
C ALA A 96 38.69 10.67 21.18
N VAL A 97 37.66 9.82 21.20
CA VAL A 97 37.20 9.16 22.43
C VAL A 97 37.40 7.67 22.25
N LEU A 98 38.33 7.13 23.03
CA LEU A 98 38.66 5.71 23.10
C LEU A 98 37.50 4.97 23.79
N THR A 99 36.85 4.04 23.09
CA THR A 99 36.01 3.00 23.70
C THR A 99 36.70 1.64 23.55
N PRO A 100 36.89 0.86 24.64
CA PRO A 100 37.45 -0.48 24.55
C PRO A 100 36.39 -1.50 24.08
N ARG A 101 36.83 -2.48 23.30
CA ARG A 101 36.05 -3.61 22.77
C ARG A 101 35.46 -4.46 23.90
N HIS A 102 34.18 -4.81 23.76
CA HIS A 102 33.49 -5.81 24.58
C HIS A 102 33.62 -7.20 23.97
N ASP A 103 34.14 -8.14 24.74
CA ASP A 103 33.82 -9.57 24.59
C ASP A 103 32.46 -9.81 25.26
N ALA A 104 31.61 -10.61 24.60
CA ALA A 104 30.30 -10.99 25.10
C ALA A 104 30.45 -11.89 26.33
N VAL A 105 30.08 -11.39 27.50
CA VAL A 105 29.93 -12.18 28.72
C VAL A 105 28.47 -12.61 28.84
N THR A 106 28.22 -13.91 28.67
CA THR A 106 26.92 -14.55 28.86
C THR A 106 26.48 -14.51 30.34
N GLU A 107 25.17 -14.44 30.59
CA GLU A 107 24.52 -14.35 31.91
C GLU A 107 24.98 -15.40 32.95
N GLU A 108 25.59 -16.52 32.52
CA GLU A 108 26.16 -17.54 33.42
C GLU A 108 27.41 -17.08 34.19
N ALA A 109 28.12 -16.04 33.76
CA ALA A 109 29.35 -15.59 34.43
C ALA A 109 29.10 -14.67 35.64
N VAL A 110 27.88 -14.15 35.83
CA VAL A 110 27.54 -13.20 36.90
C VAL A 110 27.33 -13.89 38.26
N LEU A 111 27.22 -15.22 38.30
CA LEU A 111 26.95 -15.96 39.54
C LEU A 111 28.18 -16.62 40.19
N THR A 112 29.39 -16.42 39.67
CA THR A 112 30.61 -16.99 40.27
C THR A 112 31.77 -16.00 40.27
N GLU A 113 31.72 -14.98 41.14
CA GLU A 113 32.92 -14.23 41.53
C GLU A 113 33.50 -14.78 42.85
N PRO A 114 34.81 -15.10 42.91
CA PRO A 114 35.54 -15.39 44.15
C PRO A 114 35.82 -14.07 44.92
N PRO A 115 36.24 -14.11 46.21
CA PRO A 115 36.20 -12.93 47.06
C PRO A 115 37.22 -11.86 46.63
N LEU A 116 36.75 -10.61 46.71
CA LEU A 116 37.43 -9.36 46.37
C LEU A 116 38.82 -9.24 47.01
N ASN A 117 39.84 -9.01 46.18
CA ASN A 117 41.14 -8.53 46.62
C ASN A 117 41.09 -6.99 46.81
N PRO A 118 41.59 -6.45 47.93
CA PRO A 118 41.33 -5.07 48.38
C PRO A 118 42.18 -3.97 47.71
N GLU A 119 42.84 -4.22 46.59
CA GLU A 119 43.82 -3.27 46.02
C GLU A 119 43.29 -2.39 44.87
N ASP A 120 42.02 -2.52 44.43
CA ASP A 120 41.54 -1.66 43.32
C ASP A 120 40.03 -1.31 43.33
N PRO A 121 39.53 -0.52 44.32
CA PRO A 121 38.11 -0.15 44.40
C PRO A 121 37.67 0.92 43.37
N LEU A 122 38.60 1.66 42.77
CA LEU A 122 38.23 2.77 41.87
C LEU A 122 37.81 2.28 40.48
N HIS A 123 38.42 1.20 39.97
CA HIS A 123 38.17 0.74 38.61
C HIS A 123 36.83 0.02 38.46
N SER A 124 36.38 -0.71 39.50
CA SER A 124 35.07 -1.39 39.53
C SER A 124 33.90 -0.41 39.67
N HIS A 125 34.05 0.65 40.48
CA HIS A 125 33.02 1.69 40.60
C HIS A 125 32.97 2.61 39.36
N LEU A 126 34.10 2.88 38.71
CA LEU A 126 34.14 3.66 37.47
C LEU A 126 33.52 2.90 36.30
N SER A 127 33.81 1.59 36.16
CA SER A 127 33.20 0.76 35.12
C SER A 127 31.68 0.60 35.32
N LEU A 128 31.21 0.40 36.55
CA LEU A 128 29.77 0.30 36.84
C LEU A 128 29.04 1.63 36.62
N SER A 129 29.66 2.76 36.95
CA SER A 129 29.07 4.09 36.72
C SER A 129 29.05 4.48 35.24
N LEU A 130 30.10 4.13 34.48
CA LEU A 130 30.13 4.29 33.03
C LEU A 130 29.08 3.41 32.33
N HIS A 131 28.92 2.16 32.79
CA HIS A 131 27.88 1.27 32.30
C HIS A 131 26.48 1.84 32.58
N ASN A 132 26.21 2.32 33.80
CA ASN A 132 24.92 2.95 34.12
C ASN A 132 24.65 4.22 33.29
N LEU A 133 25.68 5.04 33.02
CA LEU A 133 25.55 6.22 32.17
C LEU A 133 25.23 5.84 30.72
N GLN A 134 25.88 4.79 30.20
CA GLN A 134 25.59 4.24 28.87
C GLN A 134 24.15 3.70 28.78
N THR A 135 23.70 2.95 29.80
CA THR A 135 22.33 2.44 29.85
C THR A 135 21.31 3.58 29.90
N LEU A 136 21.59 4.66 30.63
CA LEU A 136 20.72 5.84 30.65
C LEU A 136 20.70 6.57 29.30
N HIS A 137 21.83 6.67 28.59
CA HIS A 137 21.87 7.23 27.24
C HIS A 137 21.08 6.40 26.24
N ALA A 138 21.22 5.06 26.25
CA ALA A 138 20.43 4.17 25.40
C ALA A 138 18.93 4.27 25.68
N LEU A 139 18.55 4.48 26.94
CA LEU A 139 17.15 4.65 27.35
C LEU A 139 16.59 6.01 26.91
N ILE A 140 17.41 7.07 26.92
CA ILE A 140 17.03 8.40 26.42
C ILE A 140 16.87 8.38 24.89
N SER A 141 17.79 7.74 24.15
CA SER A 141 17.72 7.64 22.70
C SER A 141 16.51 6.82 22.24
N ALA A 142 16.20 5.71 22.93
CA ALA A 142 15.00 4.92 22.66
C ALA A 142 13.70 5.72 22.89
N ILE A 143 13.63 6.54 23.95
CA ILE A 143 12.47 7.40 24.22
C ILE A 143 12.33 8.49 23.15
N GLN A 144 13.43 9.13 22.77
CA GLN A 144 13.43 10.17 21.74
C GLN A 144 12.94 9.63 20.40
N LEU A 145 13.35 8.41 20.07
CA LEU A 145 12.95 7.81 18.81
C LEU A 145 11.51 7.29 18.83
N GLN A 146 11.05 6.73 19.95
CA GLN A 146 9.63 6.41 20.13
C GLN A 146 8.77 7.67 19.98
N HIS A 147 9.21 8.80 20.56
CA HIS A 147 8.54 10.09 20.39
C HIS A 147 8.50 10.56 18.93
N ALA A 148 9.61 10.43 18.19
CA ALA A 148 9.66 10.79 16.77
C ALA A 148 8.74 9.91 15.90
N SER A 149 8.71 8.60 16.14
CA SER A 149 7.83 7.66 15.42
C SER A 149 6.34 7.97 15.65
N LEU A 150 5.99 8.36 16.88
CA LEU A 150 4.62 8.71 17.26
C LEU A 150 4.21 10.07 16.69
N ALA A 151 5.13 11.04 16.64
CA ALA A 151 4.90 12.33 15.98
C ALA A 151 4.60 12.15 14.48
N LEU A 152 5.32 11.24 13.80
CA LEU A 152 5.09 10.90 12.40
C LEU A 152 3.75 10.18 12.20
N ALA A 153 3.42 9.21 13.06
CA ALA A 153 2.14 8.51 13.02
C ALA A 153 0.95 9.46 13.23
N LEU A 154 1.07 10.41 14.17
CA LEU A 154 0.06 11.46 14.41
C LEU A 154 -0.07 12.41 13.23
N SER A 155 1.04 12.80 12.60
CA SER A 155 1.02 13.66 11.42
C SER A 155 0.31 12.98 10.24
N ASN A 156 0.61 11.70 10.00
CA ASN A 156 -0.04 10.90 8.97
C ASN A 156 -1.54 10.72 9.24
N LEU A 157 -1.92 10.40 10.48
CA LEU A 157 -3.31 10.29 10.89
C LEU A 157 -4.05 11.62 10.72
N HIS A 158 -3.42 12.73 11.06
CA HIS A 158 -4.02 14.06 10.91
C HIS A 158 -4.26 14.43 9.43
N ARG A 159 -3.30 14.15 8.54
CA ARG A 159 -3.45 14.42 7.10
C ARG A 159 -4.54 13.56 6.46
N VAL A 160 -4.61 12.29 6.85
CA VAL A 160 -5.63 11.37 6.34
C VAL A 160 -7.00 11.77 6.88
N ASN A 161 -7.12 12.05 8.18
CA ASN A 161 -8.37 12.47 8.80
C ASN A 161 -8.93 13.77 8.21
N THR A 162 -8.08 14.79 7.99
CA THR A 162 -8.53 16.05 7.36
C THR A 162 -8.97 15.82 5.91
N GLY A 163 -8.26 14.99 5.15
CA GLY A 163 -8.66 14.62 3.79
C GLY A 163 -9.97 13.83 3.73
N THR A 164 -10.15 12.83 4.61
CA THR A 164 -11.36 12.00 4.66
C THR A 164 -12.56 12.78 5.17
N ALA A 165 -12.39 13.60 6.21
CA ALA A 165 -13.46 14.45 6.74
C ALA A 165 -13.92 15.47 5.70
N SER A 166 -12.98 16.12 5.00
CA SER A 166 -13.31 17.06 3.92
C SER A 166 -13.98 16.38 2.72
N SER A 167 -13.57 15.17 2.37
CA SER A 167 -14.18 14.45 1.23
C SER A 167 -15.59 13.96 1.58
N PHE A 168 -15.79 13.48 2.80
CA PHE A 168 -17.09 13.04 3.28
C PHE A 168 -18.07 14.21 3.47
N SER A 169 -17.59 15.36 3.98
CA SER A 169 -18.44 16.55 4.10
C SER A 169 -18.92 17.02 2.72
N LEU A 170 -18.04 17.05 1.72
CA LEU A 170 -18.41 17.38 0.34
C LEU A 170 -19.40 16.37 -0.26
N PHE A 171 -19.22 15.08 0.03
CA PHE A 171 -20.17 14.05 -0.39
C PHE A 171 -21.56 14.27 0.24
N LEU A 172 -21.64 14.47 1.56
CA LEU A 172 -22.91 14.70 2.24
C LEU A 172 -23.60 15.97 1.75
N GLU A 173 -22.86 17.06 1.57
CA GLU A 173 -23.39 18.32 1.04
C GLU A 173 -24.05 18.12 -0.34
N SER A 174 -23.51 17.19 -1.16
CA SER A 174 -24.10 16.82 -2.45
C SER A 174 -25.26 15.82 -2.37
N ALA A 175 -25.21 14.87 -1.44
CA ALA A 175 -26.14 13.74 -1.36
C ALA A 175 -27.40 14.06 -0.53
N GLN A 176 -27.28 14.96 0.44
CA GLN A 176 -28.35 15.33 1.37
C GLN A 176 -29.56 15.95 0.67
N PRO A 177 -29.42 16.88 -0.29
CA PRO A 177 -30.57 17.41 -1.04
C PRO A 177 -31.31 16.33 -1.84
N ALA A 178 -30.61 15.29 -2.31
CA ALA A 178 -31.23 14.18 -3.01
C ALA A 178 -32.01 13.27 -2.06
N MET A 179 -31.47 12.98 -0.87
CA MET A 179 -32.16 12.20 0.16
C MET A 179 -33.43 12.90 0.66
N GLU A 180 -33.35 14.22 0.92
CA GLU A 180 -34.50 15.04 1.31
C GLU A 180 -35.57 15.06 0.21
N ARG A 181 -35.16 15.12 -1.05
CA ARG A 181 -36.07 15.01 -2.19
C ARG A 181 -36.74 13.63 -2.28
N TYR A 182 -36.01 12.54 -2.07
CA TYR A 182 -36.60 11.19 -2.07
C TYR A 182 -37.59 10.99 -0.92
N GLU A 183 -37.30 11.57 0.24
CA GLU A 183 -38.22 11.57 1.38
C GLU A 183 -39.50 12.35 1.06
N ALA A 184 -39.38 13.55 0.48
CA ALA A 184 -40.53 14.34 0.03
C ALA A 184 -41.39 13.60 -1.01
N LEU A 185 -40.78 12.85 -1.92
CA LEU A 185 -41.50 12.03 -2.91
C LEU A 185 -42.26 10.87 -2.28
N LEU A 186 -41.69 10.24 -1.25
CA LEU A 186 -42.33 9.12 -0.56
C LEU A 186 -43.49 9.60 0.33
N THR A 187 -43.34 10.73 1.01
CA THR A 187 -44.40 11.33 1.84
C THR A 187 -45.53 11.88 0.98
N GLY A 188 -45.22 12.51 -0.17
CA GLY A 188 -46.20 13.06 -1.11
C GLY A 188 -46.86 12.03 -2.05
N TRP A 189 -46.47 10.77 -2.00
CA TRP A 189 -46.98 9.74 -2.93
C TRP A 189 -48.48 9.48 -2.79
N GLU A 190 -48.99 9.41 -1.56
CA GLU A 190 -50.40 9.09 -1.30
C GLU A 190 -51.30 10.24 -1.78
N GLU A 191 -50.91 11.48 -1.49
CA GLU A 191 -51.56 12.68 -1.99
C GLU A 191 -51.54 12.75 -3.53
N SER A 192 -50.44 12.34 -4.15
CA SER A 192 -50.29 12.31 -5.61
C SER A 192 -51.17 11.24 -6.26
N MET A 193 -51.27 10.04 -5.69
CA MET A 193 -52.15 8.99 -6.19
C MET A 193 -53.63 9.36 -6.06
N ASP A 194 -54.02 9.97 -4.94
CA ASP A 194 -55.38 10.43 -4.72
C ASP A 194 -55.73 11.60 -5.65
N ALA A 195 -54.78 12.50 -5.93
CA ALA A 195 -54.94 13.57 -6.90
C ALA A 195 -55.14 13.02 -8.33
N VAL A 196 -54.32 12.07 -8.76
CA VAL A 196 -54.43 11.43 -10.08
C VAL A 196 -55.77 10.71 -10.24
N GLY A 197 -56.31 10.10 -9.19
CA GLY A 197 -57.64 9.48 -9.19
C GLY A 197 -58.82 10.45 -9.36
N LYS A 198 -58.63 11.74 -9.07
CA LYS A 198 -59.70 12.77 -9.09
C LYS A 198 -59.71 13.62 -10.35
N VAL A 199 -58.63 13.62 -11.14
CA VAL A 199 -58.53 14.39 -12.39
C VAL A 199 -59.25 13.68 -13.53
N ALA A 200 -60.33 14.29 -14.00
CA ALA A 200 -61.13 13.81 -15.12
C ALA A 200 -60.42 14.06 -16.46
N ILE A 201 -60.49 13.09 -17.37
CA ILE A 201 -59.97 13.23 -18.73
C ILE A 201 -60.97 14.03 -19.58
N VAL A 202 -60.48 15.03 -20.30
CA VAL A 202 -61.29 15.86 -21.19
C VAL A 202 -61.75 14.99 -22.37
N ALA A 203 -63.07 14.90 -22.57
CA ALA A 203 -63.70 13.98 -23.52
C ALA A 203 -63.14 14.11 -24.95
N GLY A 204 -62.78 15.32 -25.38
CA GLY A 204 -62.20 15.58 -26.71
C GLY A 204 -60.83 14.95 -26.97
N LEU A 205 -60.07 14.55 -25.93
CA LEU A 205 -58.77 13.86 -26.09
C LEU A 205 -58.90 12.36 -26.33
N LEU A 206 -60.02 11.75 -25.93
CA LEU A 206 -60.28 10.34 -26.16
C LEU A 206 -60.75 10.17 -27.60
N MET A 207 -59.81 9.90 -28.51
CA MET A 207 -60.09 9.59 -29.91
C MET A 207 -61.24 8.57 -30.00
N ARG A 208 -62.39 9.02 -30.48
CA ARG A 208 -63.43 8.13 -30.99
C ARG A 208 -62.84 7.54 -32.26
N HIS A 209 -62.39 6.29 -32.23
CA HIS A 209 -61.98 5.57 -33.43
C HIS A 209 -63.16 5.55 -34.41
N ALA A 210 -63.20 6.53 -35.31
CA ALA A 210 -63.97 6.42 -36.54
C ALA A 210 -63.27 5.34 -37.35
N SER A 211 -63.89 4.16 -37.39
CA SER A 211 -63.48 2.99 -38.14
C SER A 211 -63.36 3.34 -39.64
N SER A 212 -62.14 3.58 -40.09
CA SER A 212 -61.75 3.37 -41.49
C SER A 212 -61.30 1.92 -41.64
N GLY A 213 -61.84 1.23 -42.63
CA GLY A 213 -61.94 -0.22 -42.69
C GLY A 213 -60.62 -0.99 -42.72
N SER A 214 -60.59 -2.10 -41.98
CA SER A 214 -59.79 -3.27 -42.32
C SER A 214 -60.49 -4.51 -41.78
N SER A 215 -60.82 -5.41 -42.69
CA SER A 215 -61.41 -6.72 -42.47
C SER A 215 -60.53 -7.58 -41.56
N GLY A 216 -61.05 -7.97 -40.40
CA GLY A 216 -60.44 -8.97 -39.52
C GLY A 216 -61.51 -9.64 -38.66
N HIS A 217 -61.72 -10.92 -38.89
CA HIS A 217 -62.74 -11.80 -38.30
C HIS A 217 -63.09 -11.54 -36.83
N ALA A 218 -64.36 -11.19 -36.57
CA ALA A 218 -64.97 -11.30 -35.25
C ALA A 218 -65.90 -12.51 -35.21
N ARG A 219 -65.66 -13.38 -34.22
CA ARG A 219 -66.42 -14.57 -33.86
C ARG A 219 -67.68 -14.14 -33.09
N GLU A 220 -68.84 -14.66 -33.51
CA GLU A 220 -70.14 -14.45 -32.88
C GLU A 220 -70.16 -14.85 -31.40
N GLY A 221 -70.83 -14.02 -30.59
CA GLY A 221 -71.11 -14.26 -29.19
C GLY A 221 -72.03 -13.18 -28.63
N SER A 222 -73.32 -13.38 -28.79
CA SER A 222 -74.44 -12.60 -28.21
C SER A 222 -74.24 -12.25 -26.74
N THR A 223 -74.61 -11.04 -26.32
CA THR A 223 -75.87 -10.75 -25.62
C THR A 223 -76.00 -9.24 -25.31
N SER A 224 -77.20 -8.72 -25.56
CA SER A 224 -77.80 -7.47 -25.10
C SER A 224 -77.10 -6.70 -23.96
N SER A 225 -76.72 -5.44 -24.23
CA SER A 225 -76.58 -4.43 -23.18
C SER A 225 -76.96 -3.03 -23.69
N VAL A 226 -77.95 -2.45 -23.01
CA VAL A 226 -78.35 -1.04 -22.89
C VAL A 226 -77.20 -0.06 -23.18
N PRO A 227 -77.44 1.09 -23.86
CA PRO A 227 -76.42 2.14 -23.96
C PRO A 227 -76.18 2.73 -22.57
N GLN A 228 -75.08 2.31 -21.91
CA GLN A 228 -74.63 2.98 -20.70
C GLN A 228 -74.09 4.38 -21.05
N PRO A 229 -74.31 5.39 -20.20
CA PRO A 229 -73.65 6.68 -20.35
C PRO A 229 -72.14 6.47 -20.34
N GLU A 230 -71.42 7.12 -21.25
CA GLU A 230 -69.96 7.06 -21.30
C GLU A 230 -69.39 7.36 -19.91
N LYS A 231 -68.84 6.33 -19.26
CA LYS A 231 -68.28 6.45 -17.92
C LYS A 231 -67.11 7.42 -17.99
N GLN A 232 -67.23 8.57 -17.31
CA GLN A 232 -66.18 9.57 -17.19
C GLN A 232 -64.88 8.89 -16.77
N ARG A 233 -63.85 8.98 -17.60
CA ARG A 233 -62.53 8.39 -17.33
C ARG A 233 -61.69 9.36 -16.51
N TYR A 234 -60.93 8.82 -15.57
CA TYR A 234 -60.02 9.58 -14.72
C TYR A 234 -58.58 9.17 -15.04
N LEU A 235 -57.63 10.05 -14.74
CA LEU A 235 -56.21 9.78 -14.97
C LEU A 235 -55.73 8.56 -14.16
N GLY A 236 -56.33 8.32 -12.99
CA GLY A 236 -56.11 7.14 -12.16
C GLY A 236 -56.49 5.81 -12.80
N ASP A 237 -57.38 5.79 -13.81
CA ASP A 237 -57.71 4.55 -14.54
C ASP A 237 -56.52 4.01 -15.36
N TYR A 238 -55.51 4.85 -15.60
CA TYR A 238 -54.30 4.52 -16.35
C TYR A 238 -53.09 4.22 -15.46
N VAL A 239 -53.25 4.30 -14.13
CA VAL A 239 -52.18 4.06 -13.15
C VAL A 239 -52.63 3.00 -12.15
N SER A 240 -51.93 1.86 -12.13
CA SER A 240 -52.21 0.80 -11.17
C SER A 240 -51.72 1.19 -9.77
N ARG A 241 -52.66 1.41 -8.84
CA ARG A 241 -52.37 1.73 -7.43
C ARG A 241 -51.52 0.64 -6.76
N ASP A 242 -51.84 -0.63 -6.99
CA ASP A 242 -51.11 -1.76 -6.40
C ASP A 242 -49.66 -1.83 -6.87
N LYS A 243 -49.41 -1.56 -8.16
CA LYS A 243 -48.04 -1.49 -8.70
C LYS A 243 -47.28 -0.29 -8.13
N MET A 244 -47.94 0.86 -7.97
CA MET A 244 -47.31 2.04 -7.40
C MET A 244 -47.04 1.92 -5.89
N LEU A 245 -47.89 1.18 -5.16
CA LEU A 245 -47.65 0.80 -3.77
C LEU A 245 -46.38 -0.06 -3.65
N ALA A 246 -46.22 -1.07 -4.51
CA ALA A 246 -45.02 -1.90 -4.53
C ALA A 246 -43.75 -1.08 -4.85
N VAL A 247 -43.84 -0.10 -5.76
CA VAL A 247 -42.73 0.81 -6.07
C VAL A 247 -42.40 1.72 -4.88
N ARG A 248 -43.41 2.28 -4.20
CA ARG A 248 -43.24 3.08 -2.98
C ARG A 248 -42.51 2.27 -1.90
N ASP A 249 -42.98 1.06 -1.62
CA ASP A 249 -42.41 0.20 -0.57
C ASP A 249 -40.96 -0.18 -0.89
N GLY A 250 -40.65 -0.43 -2.17
CA GLY A 250 -39.28 -0.62 -2.65
C GLY A 250 -38.40 0.61 -2.43
N CYS A 251 -38.87 1.80 -2.80
CA CYS A 251 -38.16 3.06 -2.60
C CYS A 251 -37.99 3.42 -1.12
N ALA A 252 -38.99 3.16 -0.27
CA ALA A 252 -38.91 3.38 1.18
C ALA A 252 -37.85 2.48 1.84
N LYS A 253 -37.76 1.22 1.42
CA LYS A 253 -36.73 0.30 1.91
C LYS A 253 -35.32 0.78 1.52
N VAL A 254 -35.15 1.24 0.28
CA VAL A 254 -33.87 1.76 -0.20
C VAL A 254 -33.48 3.05 0.53
N LEU A 255 -34.42 3.98 0.73
CA LEU A 255 -34.15 5.21 1.49
C LEU A 255 -33.76 4.90 2.95
N ALA A 256 -34.45 3.96 3.60
CA ALA A 256 -34.12 3.55 4.96
C ALA A 256 -32.72 2.92 5.05
N GLU A 257 -32.33 2.09 4.07
CA GLU A 257 -30.98 1.50 4.01
C GLU A 257 -29.91 2.56 3.76
N LEU A 258 -30.17 3.52 2.86
CA LEU A 258 -29.27 4.64 2.57
C LEU A 258 -29.08 5.55 3.80
N LYS A 259 -30.16 5.90 4.51
CA LYS A 259 -30.09 6.70 5.75
C LYS A 259 -29.31 5.99 6.85
N LEU A 260 -29.57 4.70 7.06
CA LEU A 260 -28.85 3.90 8.05
C LEU A 260 -27.34 3.86 7.75
N ARG A 261 -26.95 3.71 6.48
CA ARG A 261 -25.54 3.72 6.08
C ARG A 261 -24.90 5.12 6.21
N SER A 262 -25.61 6.18 5.85
CA SER A 262 -25.08 7.55 6.01
C SER A 262 -24.88 7.90 7.49
N GLU A 263 -25.83 7.52 8.35
CA GLU A 263 -25.74 7.72 9.81
C GLU A 263 -24.61 6.88 10.41
N ALA A 264 -24.44 5.62 9.97
CA ALA A 264 -23.31 4.79 10.40
C ALA A 264 -21.96 5.38 9.98
N LEU A 265 -21.84 5.87 8.75
CA LEU A 265 -20.63 6.50 8.25
C LEU A 265 -20.35 7.83 8.97
N GLN A 266 -21.37 8.63 9.23
CA GLN A 266 -21.27 9.84 10.05
C GLN A 266 -20.78 9.52 11.46
N ALA A 267 -21.35 8.49 12.11
CA ALA A 267 -20.94 8.06 13.44
C ALA A 267 -19.49 7.55 13.46
N THR A 268 -19.04 6.84 12.41
CA THR A 268 -17.63 6.45 12.29
C THR A 268 -16.72 7.66 12.10
N LEU A 269 -17.11 8.65 11.30
CA LEU A 269 -16.33 9.87 11.10
C LEU A 269 -16.25 10.71 12.38
N ASP A 270 -17.36 10.88 13.09
CA ASP A 270 -17.40 11.57 14.39
C ASP A 270 -16.50 10.85 15.41
N GLY A 271 -16.46 9.52 15.39
CA GLY A 271 -15.51 8.72 16.19
C GLY A 271 -14.05 8.98 15.85
N VAL A 272 -13.72 9.17 14.56
CA VAL A 272 -12.35 9.49 14.10
C VAL A 272 -11.96 10.94 14.42
N VAL A 273 -12.92 11.88 14.38
CA VAL A 273 -12.70 13.31 14.67
C VAL A 273 -12.60 13.59 16.18
N THR A 274 -13.42 12.93 17.01
CA THR A 274 -13.43 13.10 18.48
C THR A 274 -12.22 12.46 19.19
N GLY A 275 -11.49 11.55 18.55
CA GLY A 275 -10.22 11.01 19.05
C GLY A 275 -9.10 12.05 19.27
N THR A 276 -9.34 13.32 18.95
CA THR A 276 -8.40 14.45 19.07
C THR A 276 -8.38 15.11 20.45
N GLU A 277 -9.32 14.80 21.37
CA GLU A 277 -9.31 15.26 22.78
C GLU A 277 -8.11 14.73 23.60
N HIS A 278 -7.29 13.84 23.02
CA HIS A 278 -6.11 13.28 23.66
C HIS A 278 -4.87 14.18 23.64
N ARG A 279 -4.88 15.28 22.86
CA ARG A 279 -3.77 16.26 22.80
C ARG A 279 -3.43 16.90 24.16
N ASP A 280 -4.44 17.16 24.99
CA ASP A 280 -4.24 17.75 26.31
C ASP A 280 -3.89 16.70 27.39
N ARG A 281 -4.27 15.43 27.17
CA ARG A 281 -3.86 14.28 28.00
C ARG A 281 -2.42 13.83 27.74
N ILE A 282 -1.88 14.08 26.55
CA ILE A 282 -0.48 13.80 26.18
C ILE A 282 0.50 14.60 27.05
N ARG A 283 0.17 15.84 27.42
CA ARG A 283 1.01 16.65 28.34
C ARG A 283 1.08 16.07 29.76
N PHE A 284 0.00 15.41 30.20
CA PHE A 284 -0.10 14.76 31.51
C PHE A 284 0.55 13.36 31.55
N LEU A 285 0.66 12.68 30.41
CA LEU A 285 1.14 11.29 30.34
C LEU A 285 2.67 11.14 30.22
N VAL A 286 3.40 12.23 29.97
CA VAL A 286 4.88 12.28 30.04
C VAL A 286 5.39 11.85 31.43
N GLU A 287 4.61 12.10 32.49
CA GLU A 287 4.94 11.70 33.87
C GLU A 287 4.74 10.19 34.14
N ARG A 288 4.06 9.43 33.27
CA ARG A 288 3.62 8.04 33.53
C ARG A 288 4.31 6.99 32.64
N LYS A 289 5.63 7.13 32.49
CA LYS A 289 6.54 6.40 31.60
C LYS A 289 6.43 4.86 31.57
N ASN A 290 6.10 4.15 32.66
CA ASN A 290 5.97 2.67 32.61
C ASN A 290 4.56 2.18 32.17
N ALA A 291 3.55 3.05 32.20
CA ALA A 291 2.29 2.80 31.51
C ALA A 291 2.42 3.06 30.00
N MET A 292 3.39 3.91 29.60
CA MET A 292 3.66 4.31 28.22
C MET A 292 3.91 3.12 27.29
N THR A 293 4.67 2.10 27.71
CA THR A 293 4.98 0.95 26.83
C THR A 293 3.75 0.08 26.53
N ARG A 294 2.85 -0.11 27.51
CA ARG A 294 1.60 -0.86 27.30
C ARG A 294 0.56 -0.04 26.53
N TYR A 295 0.52 1.27 26.76
CA TYR A 295 -0.34 2.18 26.03
C TYR A 295 0.13 2.35 24.58
N LEU A 296 1.44 2.42 24.32
CA LEU A 296 2.05 2.52 22.99
C LEU A 296 1.69 1.30 22.13
N LEU A 297 1.80 0.10 22.70
CA LEU A 297 1.38 -1.14 22.02
C LEU A 297 -0.12 -1.15 21.72
N ASN A 298 -0.96 -0.68 22.65
CA ASN A 298 -2.41 -0.62 22.45
C ASN A 298 -2.81 0.45 21.42
N GLU A 299 -2.15 1.61 21.41
CA GLU A 299 -2.40 2.66 20.42
C GLU A 299 -1.89 2.28 19.02
N MET A 300 -0.76 1.57 18.91
CA MET A 300 -0.34 1.01 17.63
C MET A 300 -1.35 0.00 17.07
N GLN A 301 -1.99 -0.81 17.92
CA GLN A 301 -3.06 -1.72 17.50
C GLN A 301 -4.31 -0.96 17.03
N LYS A 302 -4.71 0.11 17.72
CA LYS A 302 -5.84 0.94 17.28
C LYS A 302 -5.57 1.71 15.99
N ILE A 303 -4.35 2.21 15.81
CA ILE A 303 -3.92 2.86 14.56
C ILE A 303 -3.99 1.85 13.41
N SER A 304 -3.58 0.60 13.65
CA SER A 304 -3.67 -0.48 12.66
C SER A 304 -5.12 -0.82 12.27
N THR A 305 -6.05 -0.88 13.24
CA THR A 305 -7.48 -1.10 12.93
C THR A 305 -8.06 0.08 12.14
N LEU A 306 -7.75 1.32 12.55
CA LEU A 306 -8.18 2.53 11.82
C LEU A 306 -7.62 2.58 10.41
N GLN A 307 -6.36 2.18 10.21
CA GLN A 307 -5.75 2.10 8.88
C GLN A 307 -6.44 1.06 7.99
N SER A 308 -6.89 -0.06 8.56
CA SER A 308 -7.64 -1.09 7.84
C SER A 308 -9.04 -0.60 7.43
N ASP A 309 -9.73 0.13 8.32
CA ASP A 309 -11.05 0.70 8.03
C ASP A 309 -10.96 1.82 6.98
N ILE A 310 -9.92 2.66 7.05
CA ILE A 310 -9.66 3.70 6.05
C ILE A 310 -9.30 3.08 4.68
N ALA A 311 -8.62 1.94 4.66
CA ALA A 311 -8.28 1.25 3.42
C ALA A 311 -9.49 0.62 2.71
N THR A 312 -10.54 0.26 3.46
CA THR A 312 -11.76 -0.35 2.91
C THR A 312 -12.79 0.69 2.46
N MET A 313 -12.82 1.87 3.09
CA MET A 313 -13.73 2.97 2.74
C MET A 313 -13.83 3.32 1.24
N PRO A 314 -12.74 3.45 0.46
CA PRO A 314 -12.84 3.78 -0.97
C PRO A 314 -13.62 2.74 -1.78
N SER A 315 -13.51 1.46 -1.41
CA SER A 315 -14.24 0.38 -2.08
C SER A 315 -15.73 0.38 -1.74
N GLU A 316 -16.08 0.72 -0.49
CA GLU A 316 -17.46 0.86 -0.05
C GLU A 316 -18.12 2.12 -0.63
N LEU A 317 -17.39 3.23 -0.70
CA LEU A 317 -17.83 4.46 -1.37
C LEU A 317 -18.05 4.23 -2.87
N GLY A 318 -17.16 3.47 -3.53
CA GLY A 318 -17.34 3.09 -4.93
C GLY A 318 -18.57 2.20 -5.15
N ALA A 319 -18.83 1.25 -4.24
CA ALA A 319 -20.04 0.43 -4.28
C ALA A 319 -21.31 1.26 -4.05
N LEU A 320 -21.26 2.25 -3.15
CA LEU A 320 -22.36 3.16 -2.88
C LEU A 320 -22.66 4.09 -4.07
N ASP A 321 -21.62 4.66 -4.72
CA ASP A 321 -21.79 5.47 -5.95
C ASP A 321 -22.38 4.63 -7.09
N HIS A 322 -21.91 3.38 -7.23
CA HIS A 322 -22.47 2.46 -8.20
C HIS A 322 -23.94 2.14 -7.94
N ASP A 323 -24.31 1.88 -6.68
CA ASP A 323 -25.70 1.62 -6.28
C ASP A 323 -26.59 2.86 -6.49
N LEU A 324 -26.09 4.07 -6.19
CA LEU A 324 -26.81 5.33 -6.46
C LEU A 324 -27.06 5.55 -7.94
N ARG A 325 -26.15 5.12 -8.82
CA ARG A 325 -26.31 5.25 -10.27
C ARG A 325 -27.23 4.19 -10.87
N THR A 326 -27.24 2.98 -10.34
CA THR A 326 -27.92 1.82 -10.96
C THR A 326 -29.26 1.48 -10.33
N ARG A 327 -29.46 1.70 -9.03
CA ARG A 327 -30.71 1.34 -8.32
C ARG A 327 -31.75 2.47 -8.26
N THR A 328 -31.40 3.67 -8.71
CA THR A 328 -32.30 4.85 -8.67
C THR A 328 -33.29 4.92 -9.83
N ASP A 329 -33.27 3.98 -10.77
CA ASP A 329 -34.19 3.94 -11.90
C ASP A 329 -35.67 3.86 -11.47
N ASN A 330 -35.97 3.24 -10.33
CA ASN A 330 -37.33 3.17 -9.79
C ASN A 330 -37.88 4.55 -9.38
N PHE A 331 -37.02 5.48 -8.94
CA PHE A 331 -37.44 6.86 -8.63
C PHE A 331 -37.85 7.63 -9.89
N LYS A 332 -37.37 7.24 -11.08
CA LYS A 332 -37.85 7.81 -12.36
C LYS A 332 -39.32 7.47 -12.63
N HIS A 333 -39.85 6.40 -12.04
CA HIS A 333 -41.27 6.05 -12.15
C HIS A 333 -42.13 6.86 -11.18
N LEU A 334 -41.65 7.10 -9.96
CA LEU A 334 -42.27 8.02 -8.99
C LEU A 334 -42.27 9.47 -9.48
N ALA A 335 -41.15 9.95 -10.03
CA ALA A 335 -41.06 11.29 -10.63
C ALA A 335 -42.00 11.44 -11.83
N ARG A 336 -42.21 10.37 -12.62
CA ARG A 336 -43.21 10.35 -13.69
C ARG A 336 -44.64 10.43 -13.17
N LEU A 337 -44.94 9.85 -12.00
CA LEU A 337 -46.25 9.95 -11.37
C LEU A 337 -46.53 11.37 -10.87
N GLU A 338 -45.57 12.00 -10.19
CA GLU A 338 -45.69 13.40 -9.74
C GLU A 338 -45.88 14.34 -10.94
N GLY A 339 -45.12 14.13 -12.02
CA GLY A 339 -45.19 14.91 -13.25
C GLY A 339 -46.40 14.62 -14.15
N LEU A 340 -47.23 13.61 -13.83
CA LEU A 340 -48.29 13.13 -14.71
C LEU A 340 -49.40 14.19 -14.90
N ILE A 341 -49.85 14.83 -13.81
CA ILE A 341 -50.91 15.85 -13.87
C ILE A 341 -50.41 17.11 -14.60
N PRO A 342 -49.24 17.69 -14.27
CA PRO A 342 -48.65 18.78 -15.05
C PRO A 342 -48.47 18.46 -16.55
N ALA A 343 -47.98 17.26 -16.87
CA ALA A 343 -47.80 16.83 -18.26
C ALA A 343 -49.14 16.75 -19.00
N TYR A 344 -50.17 16.19 -18.36
CA TYR A 344 -51.53 16.14 -18.91
C TYR A 344 -52.08 17.55 -19.20
N VAL A 345 -51.99 18.47 -18.23
CA VAL A 345 -52.40 19.87 -18.41
C VAL A 345 -51.67 20.54 -19.56
N ALA A 346 -50.35 20.36 -19.65
CA ALA A 346 -49.54 20.89 -20.74
C ALA A 346 -49.99 20.33 -22.11
N THR A 347 -50.34 19.04 -22.20
CA THR A 347 -50.83 18.45 -23.45
C THR A 347 -52.19 19.01 -23.89
N VAL A 348 -53.13 19.21 -22.96
CA VAL A 348 -54.44 19.80 -23.28
C VAL A 348 -54.25 21.24 -23.78
N ALA A 349 -53.45 22.03 -23.07
CA ALA A 349 -53.14 23.42 -23.45
C ALA A 349 -52.42 23.51 -24.80
N GLU A 350 -51.48 22.62 -25.08
CA GLU A 350 -50.75 22.60 -26.35
C GLU A 350 -51.67 22.26 -27.55
N VAL A 351 -52.61 21.33 -27.39
CA VAL A 351 -53.60 21.02 -28.44
C VAL A 351 -54.45 22.26 -28.75
N VAL A 352 -54.97 22.94 -27.72
CA VAL A 352 -55.77 24.15 -27.89
C VAL A 352 -54.93 25.29 -28.48
N ARG A 353 -53.68 25.46 -28.04
CA ARG A 353 -52.75 26.47 -28.57
C ARG A 353 -52.51 26.28 -30.06
N ARG A 354 -52.28 25.05 -30.52
CA ARG A 354 -52.07 24.75 -31.95
C ARG A 354 -53.30 25.05 -32.79
N ARG A 355 -54.50 24.71 -32.30
CA ARG A 355 -55.76 25.03 -32.98
C ARG A 355 -56.01 26.53 -33.05
N GLU A 356 -55.78 27.24 -31.95
CA GLU A 356 -55.91 28.71 -31.92
C GLU A 356 -54.89 29.39 -32.84
N TYR A 357 -53.64 28.93 -32.86
CA TYR A 357 -52.64 29.42 -33.79
C TYR A 357 -53.07 29.20 -35.25
N ALA A 358 -53.53 27.99 -35.61
CA ALA A 358 -54.01 27.68 -36.96
C ALA A 358 -55.23 28.54 -37.35
N ARG A 359 -56.16 28.77 -36.41
CA ARG A 359 -57.33 29.64 -36.59
C ARG A 359 -56.93 31.09 -36.81
N LEU A 360 -56.04 31.64 -35.98
CA LEU A 360 -55.54 33.01 -36.09
C LEU A 360 -54.75 33.22 -37.39
N LEU A 361 -53.88 32.27 -37.75
CA LEU A 361 -53.11 32.32 -38.99
C LEU A 361 -54.01 32.28 -40.23
N SER A 362 -55.03 31.41 -40.23
CA SER A 362 -56.03 31.35 -41.30
C SER A 362 -56.81 32.67 -41.42
N GLY A 363 -57.25 33.22 -40.28
CA GLY A 363 -57.94 34.51 -40.27
C GLY A 363 -57.05 35.67 -40.77
N GLN A 364 -55.75 35.65 -40.48
CA GLN A 364 -54.81 36.65 -41.02
C GLN A 364 -54.53 36.45 -42.51
N SER A 365 -54.45 35.21 -42.98
CA SER A 365 -54.37 34.88 -44.41
C SER A 365 -55.58 35.43 -45.17
N GLU A 366 -56.79 35.20 -44.66
CA GLU A 366 -58.05 35.73 -45.20
C GLU A 366 -58.08 37.27 -45.20
N LYS A 367 -57.67 37.89 -44.08
CA LYS A 367 -57.55 39.36 -43.98
C LYS A 367 -56.59 39.91 -45.03
N LEU A 368 -55.38 39.36 -45.17
CA LEU A 368 -54.42 39.77 -46.18
C LEU A 368 -54.96 39.55 -47.61
N SER A 369 -55.55 38.39 -47.89
CA SER A 369 -56.17 38.16 -49.20
C SER A 369 -57.26 39.21 -49.52
N SER A 370 -58.04 39.61 -48.51
CA SER A 370 -59.06 40.65 -48.67
C SER A 370 -58.48 42.05 -48.93
N THR A 371 -57.33 42.41 -48.34
CA THR A 371 -56.72 43.73 -48.55
C THR A 371 -56.11 43.88 -49.93
N PHE A 372 -55.60 42.81 -50.54
CA PHE A 372 -55.02 42.83 -51.89
C PHE A 372 -56.06 42.64 -53.01
N SER A 373 -57.25 42.12 -52.69
CA SER A 373 -58.35 41.94 -53.67
C SER A 373 -58.71 43.22 -54.45
N PRO A 374 -58.88 44.41 -53.82
CA PRO A 374 -59.13 45.67 -54.53
C PRO A 374 -58.01 46.09 -55.49
N LEU A 375 -56.75 45.76 -55.20
CA LEU A 375 -55.63 46.06 -56.08
C LEU A 375 -55.68 45.22 -57.35
N SER A 376 -56.02 43.92 -57.22
CA SER A 376 -56.23 43.05 -58.38
C SER A 376 -57.38 43.55 -59.27
N SER A 377 -58.46 44.07 -58.67
CA SER A 377 -59.58 44.67 -59.41
C SER A 377 -59.19 45.96 -60.12
N ARG A 378 -58.38 46.84 -59.50
CA ARG A 378 -57.85 48.04 -60.16
C ARG A 378 -56.90 47.71 -61.31
N GLU A 379 -56.09 46.67 -61.17
CA GLU A 379 -55.20 46.20 -62.24
C GLU A 379 -56.00 45.61 -63.40
N ARG A 380 -57.06 44.84 -63.13
CA ARG A 380 -58.05 44.40 -64.13
C ARG A 380 -58.57 45.59 -64.93
N GLU A 381 -59.03 46.64 -64.26
CA GLU A 381 -59.53 47.86 -64.91
C GLU A 381 -58.46 48.56 -65.77
N ARG A 382 -57.22 48.68 -65.27
CA ARG A 382 -56.11 49.29 -66.04
C ARG A 382 -55.82 48.53 -67.33
N ARG A 383 -55.81 47.19 -67.28
CA ARG A 383 -55.61 46.36 -68.48
C ARG A 383 -56.80 46.39 -69.43
N VAL A 384 -58.03 46.51 -68.93
CA VAL A 384 -59.20 46.76 -69.78
C VAL A 384 -59.06 48.10 -70.51
N ARG A 385 -58.70 49.18 -69.81
CA ARG A 385 -58.48 50.50 -70.41
C ARG A 385 -57.33 50.48 -71.42
N TYR A 386 -56.18 49.89 -71.07
CA TYR A 386 -55.06 49.73 -72.00
C TYR A 386 -55.47 48.98 -73.27
N ARG A 387 -56.25 47.90 -73.14
CA ARG A 387 -56.75 47.16 -74.30
C ARG A 387 -57.67 48.02 -75.17
N GLN A 388 -58.57 48.79 -74.57
CA GLN A 388 -59.44 49.72 -75.32
C GLN A 388 -58.64 50.78 -76.05
N ASP A 389 -57.64 51.38 -75.40
CA ASP A 389 -56.95 52.56 -75.91
C ASP A 389 -55.78 52.22 -76.85
N TYR A 390 -55.09 51.09 -76.64
CA TYR A 390 -53.80 50.81 -77.27
C TYR A 390 -53.67 49.42 -77.93
N SER A 391 -54.57 48.46 -77.68
CA SER A 391 -54.47 47.16 -78.36
C SER A 391 -54.61 47.31 -79.88
N GLY A 392 -53.80 46.57 -80.64
CA GLY A 392 -53.82 46.58 -82.11
C GLY A 392 -53.23 47.83 -82.78
N LYS A 393 -52.74 48.82 -82.03
CA LYS A 393 -52.06 50.00 -82.60
C LYS A 393 -50.59 49.74 -82.99
N LEU A 394 -49.98 48.68 -82.47
CA LEU A 394 -48.62 48.29 -82.81
C LEU A 394 -48.62 47.32 -84.01
N PRO A 395 -47.64 47.40 -84.94
CA PRO A 395 -47.57 46.53 -86.11
C PRO A 395 -47.10 45.09 -85.80
N TRP A 396 -46.78 44.79 -84.55
CA TRP A 396 -46.38 43.47 -84.06
C TRP A 396 -47.10 43.17 -82.74
N GLU A 397 -47.31 41.90 -82.45
CA GLU A 397 -47.88 41.46 -81.17
C GLU A 397 -46.81 41.45 -80.08
N VAL A 398 -47.16 41.96 -78.90
CA VAL A 398 -46.30 41.91 -77.71
C VAL A 398 -46.69 40.70 -76.86
N ARG A 399 -45.74 39.80 -76.62
CA ARG A 399 -45.97 38.57 -75.84
C ARG A 399 -46.47 38.92 -74.44
N GLY A 400 -47.60 38.33 -74.05
CA GLY A 400 -48.22 38.57 -72.74
C GLY A 400 -49.09 39.83 -72.64
N LEU A 401 -49.33 40.56 -73.75
CA LEU A 401 -50.26 41.71 -73.83
C LEU A 401 -51.23 41.59 -75.03
N GLY A 402 -51.40 40.37 -75.54
CA GLY A 402 -52.21 40.08 -76.73
C GLY A 402 -53.71 39.90 -76.42
N ASN A 403 -54.54 39.93 -77.47
CA ASN A 403 -56.01 39.79 -77.35
C ASN A 403 -56.50 38.36 -77.01
N ALA A 404 -55.60 37.41 -76.76
CA ALA A 404 -55.97 36.07 -76.37
C ALA A 404 -56.58 36.08 -74.96
N THR A 405 -57.69 35.38 -74.77
CA THR A 405 -58.51 35.29 -73.55
C THR A 405 -57.81 34.72 -72.31
N ASP A 406 -56.48 34.55 -72.34
CA ASP A 406 -55.71 33.78 -71.37
C ASP A 406 -54.65 34.62 -70.63
N GLU A 407 -54.76 35.95 -70.69
CA GLU A 407 -53.90 36.84 -69.89
C GLU A 407 -54.34 36.82 -68.42
N ARG A 408 -53.95 35.78 -67.70
CA ARG A 408 -54.25 35.61 -66.28
C ARG A 408 -53.50 36.68 -65.47
N ILE A 409 -54.25 37.46 -64.72
CA ILE A 409 -53.67 38.45 -63.81
C ILE A 409 -53.02 37.70 -62.65
N PRO A 410 -51.79 38.06 -62.24
CA PRO A 410 -51.19 37.51 -61.05
C PRO A 410 -52.10 37.75 -59.85
N GLU A 411 -52.62 36.67 -59.26
CA GLU A 411 -53.45 36.70 -58.07
C GLU A 411 -52.66 36.09 -56.92
N MET A 412 -52.74 36.73 -55.76
CA MET A 412 -52.18 36.19 -54.54
C MET A 412 -53.19 35.24 -53.90
N ALA A 413 -52.88 33.95 -53.88
CA ALA A 413 -53.65 32.93 -53.18
C ALA A 413 -52.89 32.54 -51.91
N LEU A 414 -53.39 32.97 -50.75
CA LEU A 414 -52.82 32.61 -49.45
C LEU A 414 -53.68 31.50 -48.85
N ASP A 415 -53.09 30.31 -48.67
CA ASP A 415 -53.73 29.17 -48.02
C ASP A 415 -52.87 28.68 -46.86
N VAL A 416 -53.52 28.21 -45.79
CA VAL A 416 -52.84 27.70 -44.59
C VAL A 416 -52.78 26.18 -44.65
N MET A 417 -51.59 25.67 -44.95
CA MET A 417 -51.35 24.23 -45.02
C MET A 417 -51.44 23.59 -43.63
N GLY A 418 -52.07 22.41 -43.54
CA GLY A 418 -52.10 21.61 -42.31
C GLY A 418 -52.98 22.16 -41.18
N ARG A 419 -54.02 22.94 -41.51
CA ARG A 419 -54.92 23.62 -40.55
C ARG A 419 -55.45 22.71 -39.43
N ASP A 420 -55.70 21.43 -39.72
CA ASP A 420 -56.35 20.48 -38.82
C ASP A 420 -55.75 19.06 -38.86
N GLU A 421 -54.46 18.89 -39.21
CA GLU A 421 -53.87 17.53 -39.32
C GLU A 421 -53.88 16.77 -37.98
N GLY A 422 -54.88 15.89 -37.80
CA GLY A 422 -54.96 14.89 -36.74
C GLY A 422 -55.17 15.42 -35.32
N LEU A 423 -55.48 16.70 -35.13
CA LEU A 423 -55.69 17.31 -33.82
C LEU A 423 -57.11 17.04 -33.28
N PRO A 424 -57.27 16.66 -32.00
CA PRO A 424 -58.60 16.44 -31.42
C PRO A 424 -59.42 17.74 -31.30
N GLU A 425 -60.75 17.62 -31.30
CA GLU A 425 -61.71 18.73 -31.22
C GLU A 425 -61.77 19.35 -29.81
N LEU A 426 -60.76 20.16 -29.49
CA LEU A 426 -60.70 20.95 -28.25
C LEU A 426 -60.65 22.45 -28.56
N GLU A 427 -61.49 23.21 -27.87
CA GLU A 427 -61.56 24.67 -27.95
C GLU A 427 -61.17 25.30 -26.60
N LYS A 428 -61.04 26.63 -26.57
CA LYS A 428 -60.69 27.39 -25.35
C LYS A 428 -61.59 27.07 -24.15
N ASP A 429 -62.89 26.85 -24.38
CA ASP A 429 -63.86 26.46 -23.34
C ASP A 429 -63.48 25.16 -22.60
N ALA A 430 -62.73 24.26 -23.24
CA ALA A 430 -62.21 23.06 -22.57
C ALA A 430 -61.13 23.38 -21.54
N LEU A 431 -60.30 24.42 -21.76
CA LEU A 431 -59.32 24.89 -20.78
C LEU A 431 -59.99 25.58 -19.61
N ASP A 432 -61.06 26.35 -19.85
CA ASP A 432 -61.82 27.01 -18.79
C ASP A 432 -62.53 25.99 -17.89
N LYS A 433 -63.14 24.96 -18.50
CA LYS A 433 -63.72 23.82 -17.78
C LYS A 433 -62.66 23.07 -16.96
N LEU A 434 -61.47 22.85 -17.53
CA LEU A 434 -60.37 22.21 -16.84
C LEU A 434 -59.85 23.08 -15.68
N ALA A 435 -59.71 24.39 -15.87
CA ALA A 435 -59.28 25.33 -14.84
C ALA A 435 -60.28 25.40 -13.67
N ASN A 436 -61.58 25.43 -13.98
CA ASN A 436 -62.63 25.35 -12.96
C ASN A 436 -62.57 24.02 -12.21
N SER A 437 -62.37 22.90 -12.90
CA SER A 437 -62.24 21.59 -12.24
C SER A 437 -61.05 21.52 -11.29
N PHE A 438 -59.90 22.11 -11.64
CA PHE A 438 -58.74 22.17 -10.75
C PHE A 438 -58.94 23.16 -9.59
N ARG A 439 -59.72 24.23 -9.78
CA ARG A 439 -60.11 25.12 -8.69
C ARG A 439 -61.00 24.39 -7.69
N ASP A 440 -62.04 23.71 -8.16
CA ASP A 440 -62.96 22.95 -7.31
C ASP A 440 -62.23 21.81 -6.56
N LEU A 441 -61.25 21.17 -7.21
CA LEU A 441 -60.39 20.16 -6.59
C LEU A 441 -59.45 20.76 -5.52
N ASP A 442 -58.86 21.94 -5.76
CA ASP A 442 -58.01 22.63 -4.78
C ASP A 442 -58.85 23.13 -3.58
N ASP A 443 -60.06 23.63 -3.81
CA ASP A 443 -61.00 24.04 -2.77
C ASP A 443 -61.44 22.85 -1.90
N ALA A 444 -61.63 21.67 -2.50
CA ALA A 444 -61.87 20.42 -1.78
C ALA A 444 -60.65 19.93 -0.97
N LEU A 445 -59.45 20.44 -1.26
CA LEU A 445 -58.16 20.14 -0.63
C LEU A 445 -57.72 21.21 0.40
N ALA A 446 -58.56 22.19 0.71
CA ALA A 446 -58.24 23.34 1.56
C ALA A 446 -57.80 23.00 3.02
N GLY A 447 -57.84 21.73 3.43
CA GLY A 447 -57.36 21.24 4.73
C GLY A 447 -55.89 20.77 4.77
N THR A 448 -55.22 20.55 3.62
CA THR A 448 -53.83 20.07 3.59
C THR A 448 -52.86 21.19 3.21
N PRO A 449 -51.92 21.58 4.10
CA PRO A 449 -51.01 22.71 3.90
C PRO A 449 -49.77 22.35 3.06
N ASN A 450 -49.85 21.38 2.14
CA ASN A 450 -48.71 21.02 1.30
C ASN A 450 -48.63 21.96 0.07
N PRO A 451 -47.64 22.88 -0.01
CA PRO A 451 -47.47 23.78 -1.15
C PRO A 451 -47.10 23.03 -2.43
N ASP A 452 -46.54 21.82 -2.32
CA ASP A 452 -46.06 21.02 -3.45
C ASP A 452 -47.10 20.09 -4.06
N ASN A 453 -48.38 20.21 -3.67
CA ASN A 453 -49.45 19.37 -4.19
C ASN A 453 -49.52 19.45 -5.74
N PRO A 454 -49.53 18.30 -6.45
CA PRO A 454 -49.51 18.28 -7.92
C PRO A 454 -50.71 18.99 -8.56
N ILE A 455 -51.86 19.09 -7.87
CA ILE A 455 -53.03 19.86 -8.33
C ILE A 455 -52.75 21.36 -8.33
N ARG A 456 -52.11 21.89 -7.27
CA ARG A 456 -51.75 23.32 -7.19
C ARG A 456 -50.69 23.70 -8.21
N LYS A 457 -49.67 22.84 -8.38
CA LYS A 457 -48.65 23.00 -9.44
C LYS A 457 -49.29 23.00 -10.83
N ALA A 458 -50.18 22.04 -11.10
CA ALA A 458 -50.90 21.96 -12.37
C ALA A 458 -51.81 23.17 -12.62
N ARG A 459 -52.48 23.70 -11.59
CA ARG A 459 -53.28 24.93 -11.71
C ARG A 459 -52.44 26.14 -12.04
N ALA A 460 -51.32 26.35 -11.33
CA ALA A 460 -50.41 27.45 -11.60
C ALA A 460 -49.87 27.40 -13.03
N LEU A 461 -49.44 26.22 -13.48
CA LEU A 461 -49.00 25.98 -14.86
C LEU A 461 -50.12 26.24 -15.88
N LEU A 462 -51.35 25.78 -15.61
CA LEU A 462 -52.51 26.00 -16.49
C LEU A 462 -52.81 27.49 -16.66
N THR A 463 -52.78 28.27 -15.59
CA THR A 463 -53.00 29.73 -15.64
C THR A 463 -51.95 30.41 -16.54
N THR A 464 -50.67 30.04 -16.39
CA THR A 464 -49.60 30.56 -17.26
C THR A 464 -49.78 30.15 -18.72
N LEU A 465 -50.22 28.91 -18.97
CA LEU A 465 -50.44 28.44 -20.34
C LEU A 465 -51.64 29.12 -21.00
N ILE A 466 -52.71 29.39 -20.25
CA ILE A 466 -53.88 30.14 -20.74
C ILE A 466 -53.46 31.57 -21.11
N SER A 467 -52.71 32.27 -20.25
CA SER A 467 -52.25 33.64 -20.56
C SER A 467 -51.36 33.68 -21.81
N ASN A 468 -50.52 32.67 -22.01
CA ASN A 468 -49.69 32.55 -23.21
C ASN A 468 -50.53 32.30 -24.48
N ILE A 469 -51.66 31.59 -24.37
CA ILE A 469 -52.59 31.39 -25.51
C ILE A 469 -53.34 32.69 -25.82
N GLU A 470 -53.67 33.49 -24.80
CA GLU A 470 -54.31 34.80 -24.99
C GLU A 470 -53.37 35.82 -25.63
N SER A 471 -52.09 35.84 -25.24
CA SER A 471 -51.08 36.73 -25.83
C SER A 471 -50.86 36.47 -27.32
N LEU A 472 -51.03 35.22 -27.80
CA LEU A 472 -50.93 34.90 -29.23
C LEU A 472 -51.86 35.77 -30.09
N SER A 473 -53.06 36.09 -29.59
CA SER A 473 -54.00 36.94 -30.35
C SER A 473 -53.45 38.37 -30.48
N GLN A 474 -52.82 38.88 -29.41
CA GLN A 474 -52.18 40.20 -29.40
C GLN A 474 -50.95 40.24 -30.32
N ASP A 475 -50.15 39.18 -30.35
CA ASP A 475 -48.98 39.07 -31.23
C ASP A 475 -49.38 39.17 -32.71
N PHE A 476 -50.45 38.47 -33.11
CA PHE A 476 -50.98 38.56 -34.48
C PHE A 476 -51.57 39.94 -34.81
N GLU A 477 -52.16 40.64 -33.84
CA GLU A 477 -52.65 42.01 -34.02
C GLU A 477 -51.49 42.99 -34.20
N GLN A 478 -50.43 42.90 -33.39
CA GLN A 478 -49.23 43.73 -33.54
C GLN A 478 -48.57 43.54 -34.91
N ILE A 479 -48.45 42.30 -35.39
CA ILE A 479 -47.91 42.00 -36.72
C ILE A 479 -48.78 42.62 -37.83
N SER A 480 -50.11 42.65 -37.65
CA SER A 480 -51.03 43.25 -38.63
C SER A 480 -51.05 44.79 -38.62
N LEU A 481 -50.69 45.42 -37.49
CA LEU A 481 -50.59 46.88 -37.32
C LEU A 481 -49.25 47.45 -37.81
N ASN A 482 -48.19 46.63 -37.85
CA ASN A 482 -46.93 46.97 -38.49
C ASN A 482 -47.07 46.86 -40.04
N GLN A 483 -47.96 47.66 -40.62
CA GLN A 483 -47.81 48.10 -42.00
C GLN A 483 -46.42 48.74 -42.16
N PRO A 484 -45.75 48.62 -43.32
CA PRO A 484 -44.60 49.48 -43.60
C PRO A 484 -45.06 50.93 -43.39
N PRO A 485 -44.26 51.77 -42.72
CA PRO A 485 -44.75 52.97 -42.08
C PRO A 485 -45.49 53.85 -43.10
N PRO A 486 -46.71 54.33 -42.79
CA PRO A 486 -47.20 55.51 -43.47
C PRO A 486 -46.22 56.64 -43.13
N ARG A 487 -45.79 57.35 -44.17
CA ARG A 487 -44.91 58.52 -44.11
C ARG A 487 -45.24 59.36 -42.86
N PRO A 488 -44.26 59.67 -41.98
CA PRO A 488 -44.56 60.20 -40.66
C PRO A 488 -45.24 61.57 -40.72
N PRO A 489 -46.25 61.85 -39.87
CA PRO A 489 -46.60 63.22 -39.54
C PRO A 489 -45.40 63.85 -38.81
N SER A 490 -45.18 65.16 -39.03
CA SER A 490 -44.01 65.89 -38.52
C SER A 490 -43.65 65.52 -37.09
N ALA A 491 -42.44 64.98 -36.89
CA ALA A 491 -41.96 64.62 -35.58
C ALA A 491 -41.76 65.86 -34.69
N ASP A 492 -42.20 65.77 -33.44
CA ASP A 492 -41.93 66.78 -32.42
C ASP A 492 -40.42 66.81 -32.11
N PHE A 493 -39.76 67.89 -32.52
CA PHE A 493 -38.31 68.10 -32.34
C PHE A 493 -37.83 67.96 -30.88
N ALA A 494 -38.70 68.23 -29.90
CA ALA A 494 -38.36 68.09 -28.48
C ALA A 494 -38.15 66.63 -28.06
N ARG A 495 -38.97 65.70 -28.58
CA ARG A 495 -38.85 64.27 -28.25
C ARG A 495 -37.65 63.64 -28.96
N ILE A 496 -37.32 64.11 -30.16
CA ILE A 496 -36.09 63.71 -30.86
C ILE A 496 -34.85 64.14 -30.08
N ALA A 497 -34.80 65.39 -29.60
CA ALA A 497 -33.66 65.88 -28.82
C ALA A 497 -33.45 65.12 -27.49
N GLU A 498 -34.54 64.72 -26.83
CA GLU A 498 -34.48 63.89 -25.61
C GLU A 498 -33.95 62.48 -25.90
N LEU A 499 -34.42 61.85 -26.98
CA LEU A 499 -33.95 60.54 -27.42
C LEU A 499 -32.48 60.57 -27.88
N GLU A 500 -32.03 61.66 -28.51
CA GLU A 500 -30.63 61.87 -28.87
C GLU A 500 -29.73 62.00 -27.63
N ALA A 501 -30.21 62.67 -26.57
CA ALA A 501 -29.48 62.77 -25.31
C ALA A 501 -29.39 61.41 -24.59
N GLN A 502 -30.47 60.62 -24.60
CA GLN A 502 -30.48 59.26 -24.05
C GLN A 502 -29.57 58.31 -24.84
N LEU A 503 -29.53 58.44 -26.17
CA LEU A 503 -28.62 57.67 -27.02
C LEU A 503 -27.15 57.97 -26.70
N ARG A 504 -26.77 59.25 -26.56
CA ARG A 504 -25.40 59.62 -26.18
C ARG A 504 -25.00 59.06 -24.82
N GLN A 505 -25.89 59.10 -23.84
CA GLN A 505 -25.62 58.54 -22.52
C GLN A 505 -25.43 57.01 -22.60
N LEU A 506 -26.26 56.33 -23.39
CA LEU A 506 -26.10 54.88 -23.60
C LEU A 506 -24.80 54.55 -24.34
N GLU A 507 -24.42 55.33 -25.35
CA GLU A 507 -23.15 55.18 -26.07
C GLU A 507 -21.96 55.35 -25.12
N GLU A 508 -21.96 56.37 -24.25
CA GLU A 508 -20.91 56.58 -23.25
C GLU A 508 -20.80 55.42 -22.24
N THR A 509 -21.95 54.88 -21.78
CA THR A 509 -21.95 53.69 -20.90
C THR A 509 -21.48 52.44 -21.64
N ASN A 510 -21.82 52.28 -22.91
CA ASN A 510 -21.38 51.14 -23.69
C ASN A 510 -19.86 51.18 -23.94
N ASP A 511 -19.31 52.38 -24.18
CA ASP A 511 -17.87 52.60 -24.32
C ASP A 511 -17.11 52.32 -23.01
N SER A 512 -17.67 52.69 -21.86
CA SER A 512 -17.04 52.40 -20.56
C SER A 512 -17.03 50.90 -20.25
N LEU A 513 -18.17 50.22 -20.42
CA LEU A 513 -18.26 48.76 -20.24
C LEU A 513 -17.37 48.01 -21.23
N SER A 514 -17.27 48.48 -22.48
CA SER A 514 -16.41 47.87 -23.49
C SER A 514 -14.93 47.95 -23.10
N ARG A 515 -14.49 49.06 -22.51
CA ARG A 515 -13.12 49.20 -21.99
C ARG A 515 -12.87 48.30 -20.78
N GLU A 516 -13.82 48.22 -19.85
CA GLU A 516 -13.72 47.35 -18.67
C GLU A 516 -13.64 45.87 -19.07
N LEU A 517 -14.51 45.43 -19.99
CA LEU A 517 -14.46 44.09 -20.57
C LEU A 517 -13.13 43.80 -21.27
N GLN A 518 -12.57 44.78 -21.98
CA GLN A 518 -11.28 44.61 -22.64
C GLN A 518 -10.14 44.45 -21.62
N THR A 519 -10.18 45.19 -20.51
CA THR A 519 -9.19 45.04 -19.42
C THR A 519 -9.30 43.69 -18.72
N GLU A 520 -10.52 43.23 -18.41
CA GLU A 520 -10.77 41.89 -17.87
C GLU A 520 -10.25 40.80 -18.81
N ARG A 521 -10.51 40.93 -20.12
CA ARG A 521 -10.01 39.98 -21.12
C ARG A 521 -8.48 39.92 -21.14
N SER A 522 -7.81 41.06 -21.17
CA SER A 522 -6.34 41.09 -21.13
C SER A 522 -5.76 40.49 -19.85
N ALA A 523 -6.40 40.72 -18.69
CA ALA A 523 -5.97 40.14 -17.42
C ALA A 523 -6.12 38.62 -17.42
N ARG A 524 -7.24 38.09 -17.95
CA ARG A 524 -7.44 36.64 -18.08
C ARG A 524 -6.51 36.00 -19.10
N GLU A 525 -6.22 36.67 -20.22
CA GLU A 525 -5.25 36.19 -21.20
C GLU A 525 -3.84 36.08 -20.60
N GLU A 526 -3.44 37.03 -19.75
CA GLU A 526 -2.18 36.98 -19.02
C GLU A 526 -2.15 35.83 -18.00
N GLU A 527 -3.24 35.62 -17.25
CA GLU A 527 -3.35 34.50 -16.31
C GLU A 527 -3.27 33.14 -17.01
N VAL A 528 -3.94 32.98 -18.16
CA VAL A 528 -3.86 31.77 -18.99
C VAL A 528 -2.43 31.53 -19.46
N ALA A 529 -1.73 32.57 -19.94
CA ALA A 529 -0.33 32.43 -20.36
C ALA A 529 0.60 32.01 -19.21
N GLN A 530 0.36 32.51 -17.99
CA GLN A 530 1.11 32.10 -16.80
C GLN A 530 0.84 30.63 -16.42
N LEU A 531 -0.42 30.19 -16.49
CA LEU A 531 -0.79 28.81 -16.22
C LEU A 531 -0.20 27.84 -17.26
N ASP A 532 -0.21 28.19 -18.54
CA ASP A 532 0.39 27.39 -19.61
C ASP A 532 1.91 27.25 -19.43
N SER A 533 2.59 28.33 -19.06
CA SER A 533 4.02 28.31 -18.71
C SER A 533 4.30 27.34 -17.55
N ARG A 534 3.51 27.41 -16.48
CA ARG A 534 3.64 26.53 -15.32
C ARG A 534 3.34 25.06 -15.66
N ALA A 535 2.35 24.81 -16.52
CA ALA A 535 2.03 23.47 -17.00
C ALA A 535 3.19 22.87 -17.80
N SER A 536 3.76 23.64 -18.74
CA SER A 536 4.91 23.19 -19.53
C SER A 536 6.16 22.88 -18.67
N ALA A 537 6.40 23.68 -17.64
CA ALA A 537 7.49 23.43 -16.69
C ALA A 537 7.27 22.13 -15.89
N ALA A 538 6.02 21.86 -15.47
CA ALA A 538 5.66 20.63 -14.78
C ALA A 538 5.80 19.39 -15.68
N GLU A 539 5.42 19.47 -16.95
CA GLU A 539 5.61 18.38 -17.92
C GLU A 539 7.08 18.06 -18.13
N ASN A 540 7.92 19.08 -18.27
CA ASN A 540 9.37 18.90 -18.38
C ASN A 540 9.96 18.22 -17.13
N ALA A 541 9.53 18.61 -15.94
CA ALA A 541 9.94 17.96 -14.69
C ALA A 541 9.49 16.48 -14.65
N ARG A 542 8.27 16.18 -15.10
CA ARG A 542 7.74 14.81 -15.17
C ARG A 542 8.56 13.94 -16.12
N THR A 543 8.90 14.43 -17.31
CA THR A 543 9.71 13.67 -18.27
C THR A 543 11.12 13.41 -17.76
N ALA A 544 11.72 14.36 -17.02
CA ALA A 544 13.02 14.17 -16.38
C ALA A 544 12.97 13.10 -15.28
N LEU A 545 11.93 13.10 -14.45
CA LEU A 545 11.72 12.06 -13.43
C LEU A 545 11.51 10.68 -14.05
N GLN A 546 10.77 10.58 -15.15
CA GLN A 546 10.57 9.31 -15.85
C GLN A 546 11.90 8.72 -16.36
N ARG A 547 12.76 9.54 -16.97
CA ARG A 547 14.09 9.07 -17.42
C ARG A 547 14.96 8.61 -16.25
N ARG A 548 14.82 9.22 -15.08
CA ARG A 548 15.55 8.81 -13.86
C ARG A 548 15.04 7.47 -13.33
N ILE A 549 13.73 7.23 -13.36
CA ILE A 549 13.14 5.92 -13.03
C ILE A 549 13.69 4.84 -13.97
N ASP A 550 13.64 5.07 -15.28
CA ASP A 550 14.14 4.09 -16.26
C ASP A 550 15.64 3.78 -16.10
N SER A 551 16.44 4.73 -15.58
CA SER A 551 17.85 4.51 -15.26
C SER A 551 18.01 3.64 -14.00
N LEU A 552 17.30 3.99 -12.93
CA LEU A 552 17.34 3.24 -11.67
C LEU A 552 16.87 1.80 -11.82
N GLU A 553 15.90 1.53 -12.70
CA GLU A 553 15.46 0.16 -13.02
C GLU A 553 16.57 -0.67 -13.68
N ARG A 554 17.37 -0.07 -14.57
CA ARG A 554 18.53 -0.76 -15.16
C ARG A 554 19.60 -1.04 -14.11
N ASP A 555 19.89 -0.07 -13.26
CA ASP A 555 20.89 -0.21 -12.21
C ASP A 555 20.49 -1.29 -11.20
N LYS A 556 19.21 -1.32 -10.78
CA LYS A 556 18.64 -2.38 -9.95
C LYS A 556 18.87 -3.76 -10.57
N SER A 557 18.58 -3.93 -11.86
CA SER A 557 18.77 -5.22 -12.53
C SER A 557 20.24 -5.67 -12.59
N SER A 558 21.19 -4.72 -12.66
CA SER A 558 22.63 -5.00 -12.61
C SER A 558 23.08 -5.39 -11.20
N ILE A 559 22.55 -4.74 -10.16
CA ILE A 559 22.85 -5.05 -8.76
C ILE A 559 22.28 -6.43 -8.38
N GLU A 560 21.08 -6.78 -8.85
CA GLU A 560 20.51 -8.10 -8.61
C GLU A 560 21.39 -9.23 -9.19
N GLN A 561 21.96 -9.02 -10.37
CA GLN A 561 22.89 -9.98 -10.99
C GLN A 561 24.21 -10.10 -10.22
N SER A 562 24.75 -8.98 -9.71
CA SER A 562 25.99 -9.02 -8.90
C SER A 562 25.76 -9.68 -7.54
N HIS A 563 24.62 -9.41 -6.89
CA HIS A 563 24.22 -10.02 -5.62
C HIS A 563 24.08 -11.54 -5.75
N GLN A 564 23.43 -12.03 -6.81
CA GLN A 564 23.37 -13.48 -7.10
C GLN A 564 24.77 -14.10 -7.23
N GLY A 565 25.71 -13.37 -7.86
CA GLY A 565 27.10 -13.78 -7.94
C GLY A 565 27.79 -13.87 -6.57
N VAL A 566 27.57 -12.90 -5.68
CA VAL A 566 28.15 -12.90 -4.32
C VAL A 566 27.58 -14.01 -3.45
N VAL A 567 26.25 -14.23 -3.48
CA VAL A 567 25.60 -15.32 -2.73
C VAL A 567 26.19 -16.67 -3.12
N SER A 568 26.36 -16.94 -4.42
CA SER A 568 26.97 -18.20 -4.87
C SER A 568 28.39 -18.41 -4.34
N ARG A 569 29.20 -17.34 -4.24
CA ARG A 569 30.55 -17.39 -3.67
C ARG A 569 30.52 -17.61 -2.16
N SER A 570 29.56 -17.01 -1.45
CA SER A 570 29.39 -17.22 -0.01
C SER A 570 29.07 -18.68 0.31
N GLU A 571 28.13 -19.28 -0.42
CA GLU A 571 27.78 -20.69 -0.27
C GLU A 571 28.98 -21.62 -0.50
N ASP A 572 29.82 -21.32 -1.50
CA ASP A 572 31.03 -22.09 -1.76
C ASP A 572 32.09 -21.94 -0.66
N LEU A 573 32.21 -20.75 -0.05
CA LEU A 573 33.10 -20.54 1.10
C LEU A 573 32.61 -21.28 2.35
N GLU A 574 31.31 -21.28 2.63
CA GLU A 574 30.72 -22.04 3.73
C GLU A 574 30.95 -23.56 3.57
N ARG A 575 30.78 -24.08 2.35
CA ARG A 575 31.12 -25.48 2.03
C ARG A 575 32.59 -25.79 2.28
N ARG A 576 33.50 -24.86 1.98
CA ARG A 576 34.94 -25.04 2.26
C ARG A 576 35.25 -24.99 3.75
N LEU A 577 34.65 -24.06 4.48
CA LEU A 577 34.85 -23.93 5.92
C LEU A 577 34.38 -25.19 6.66
N THR A 578 33.19 -25.69 6.32
CA THR A 578 32.66 -26.94 6.91
C THR A 578 33.53 -28.16 6.60
N ALA A 579 34.14 -28.21 5.41
CA ALA A 579 35.09 -29.27 5.07
C ALA A 579 36.39 -29.18 5.90
N GLU A 580 36.92 -27.98 6.13
CA GLU A 580 38.10 -27.77 6.99
C GLU A 580 37.81 -28.07 8.47
N SER A 581 36.65 -27.67 9.01
CA SER A 581 36.27 -28.03 10.38
C SER A 581 36.25 -29.55 10.59
N ARG A 582 35.68 -30.29 9.64
CA ARG A 582 35.69 -31.77 9.68
C ARG A 582 37.10 -32.34 9.64
N ARG A 583 38.00 -31.77 8.84
CA ARG A 583 39.42 -32.17 8.80
C ARG A 583 40.11 -31.93 10.14
N SER A 584 39.89 -30.76 10.75
CA SER A 584 40.43 -30.44 12.07
C SER A 584 39.99 -31.46 13.12
N GLU A 585 38.69 -31.78 13.18
CA GLU A 585 38.19 -32.78 14.12
C GLU A 585 38.79 -34.18 13.88
N THR A 586 39.05 -34.58 12.63
CA THR A 586 39.72 -35.86 12.36
C THR A 586 41.16 -35.87 12.90
N LEU A 587 41.91 -34.78 12.70
CA LEU A 587 43.27 -34.66 13.19
C LEU A 587 43.33 -34.64 14.73
N GLU A 588 42.37 -34.02 15.39
CA GLU A 588 42.28 -34.04 16.86
C GLU A 588 42.04 -35.45 17.41
N ARG A 589 41.15 -36.23 16.76
CA ARG A 589 40.92 -37.64 17.12
C ARG A 589 42.18 -38.49 16.92
N ASP A 590 42.89 -38.27 15.82
CA ASP A 590 44.15 -38.97 15.53
C ASP A 590 45.25 -38.63 16.55
N LEU A 591 45.37 -37.35 16.93
CA LEU A 591 46.29 -36.91 17.98
C LEU A 591 45.97 -37.52 19.34
N ALA A 592 44.68 -37.60 19.71
CA ALA A 592 44.25 -38.24 20.94
C ALA A 592 44.60 -39.74 20.96
N SER A 593 44.39 -40.44 19.83
CA SER A 593 44.77 -41.83 19.65
C SER A 593 46.29 -42.04 19.78
N ALA A 594 47.08 -41.19 19.13
CA ALA A 594 48.54 -41.23 19.21
C ALA A 594 49.06 -41.04 20.65
N ARG A 595 48.48 -40.10 21.40
CA ARG A 595 48.82 -39.89 22.82
C ARG A 595 48.48 -41.09 23.69
N ALA A 596 47.36 -41.76 23.43
CA ALA A 596 47.00 -42.99 24.15
C ALA A 596 48.01 -44.11 23.87
N ALA A 597 48.43 -44.28 22.62
CA ALA A 597 49.46 -45.24 22.23
C ALA A 597 50.82 -44.93 22.89
N GLU A 598 51.22 -43.65 22.94
CA GLU A 598 52.41 -43.21 23.65
C GLU A 598 52.35 -43.55 25.16
N GLY A 599 51.19 -43.33 25.78
CA GLY A 599 50.94 -43.69 27.17
C GLY A 599 51.11 -45.19 27.43
N GLU A 600 50.66 -46.05 26.51
CA GLU A 600 50.82 -47.50 26.63
C GLU A 600 52.28 -47.94 26.45
N LEU A 601 52.99 -47.38 25.47
CA LEU A 601 54.43 -47.63 25.30
C LEU A 601 55.24 -47.24 26.55
N LYS A 602 54.90 -46.12 27.20
CA LYS A 602 55.53 -45.72 28.47
C LYS A 602 55.30 -46.78 29.56
N LYS A 603 54.09 -47.32 29.69
CA LYS A 603 53.82 -48.41 30.65
C LYS A 603 54.66 -49.64 30.34
N GLN A 604 54.69 -50.07 29.07
CA GLN A 604 55.51 -51.20 28.64
C GLN A 604 56.99 -50.98 28.95
N TRP A 605 57.50 -49.77 28.70
CA TRP A 605 58.88 -49.41 29.03
C TRP A 605 59.15 -49.52 30.55
N THR A 606 58.27 -48.97 31.39
CA THR A 606 58.42 -49.07 32.84
C THR A 606 58.36 -50.51 33.35
N ALA A 607 57.51 -51.36 32.75
CA ALA A 607 57.45 -52.78 33.09
C ALA A 607 58.72 -53.53 32.68
N PHE A 608 59.28 -53.20 31.50
CA PHE A 608 60.54 -53.76 31.04
C PHE A 608 61.71 -53.35 31.95
N ASP A 609 61.78 -52.08 32.35
CA ASP A 609 62.80 -51.58 33.29
C ASP A 609 62.72 -52.24 34.67
N GLN A 610 61.50 -52.44 35.18
CA GLN A 610 61.26 -53.23 36.41
C GLN A 610 61.72 -54.69 36.27
N SER A 611 61.48 -55.31 35.10
CA SER A 611 61.99 -56.66 34.83
C SER A 611 63.52 -56.68 34.75
N HIS A 612 64.13 -55.66 34.12
CA HIS A 612 65.58 -55.57 33.99
C HIS A 612 66.25 -55.39 35.35
N THR A 613 65.74 -54.49 36.19
CA THR A 613 66.24 -54.27 37.56
C THR A 613 66.09 -55.53 38.42
N ARG A 614 64.99 -56.28 38.29
CA ARG A 614 64.83 -57.59 38.94
C ARG A 614 65.89 -58.61 38.49
N LEU A 615 66.11 -58.75 37.18
CA LEU A 615 67.11 -59.67 36.63
C LEU A 615 68.54 -59.27 37.04
N GLN A 616 68.85 -57.97 37.13
CA GLN A 616 70.12 -57.50 37.66
C GLN A 616 70.31 -57.89 39.14
N GLY A 617 69.25 -57.79 39.95
CA GLY A 617 69.25 -58.25 41.33
C GLY A 617 69.54 -59.76 41.44
N GLU A 618 68.84 -60.57 40.64
CA GLU A 618 69.06 -62.02 40.55
C GLU A 618 70.50 -62.37 40.13
N LEU A 619 71.04 -61.71 39.10
CA LEU A 619 72.45 -61.84 38.71
C LEU A 619 73.42 -61.48 39.83
N GLY A 620 73.12 -60.43 40.61
CA GLY A 620 73.91 -60.04 41.79
C GLY A 620 73.92 -61.13 42.86
N THR A 621 72.76 -61.75 43.14
CA THR A 621 72.66 -62.86 44.09
C THR A 621 73.43 -64.09 43.62
N LEU A 622 73.31 -64.47 42.34
CA LEU A 622 74.05 -65.59 41.76
C LEU A 622 75.57 -65.37 41.79
N ARG A 623 76.05 -64.14 41.60
CA ARG A 623 77.48 -63.81 41.76
C ARG A 623 77.96 -64.03 43.18
N LEU A 624 77.19 -63.60 44.18
CA LEU A 624 77.51 -63.83 45.60
C LEU A 624 77.52 -65.33 45.93
N GLU A 625 76.59 -66.11 45.38
CA GLU A 625 76.57 -67.57 45.54
C GLU A 625 77.79 -68.24 44.88
N LEU A 626 78.17 -67.80 43.67
CA LEU A 626 79.38 -68.26 43.00
C LEU A 626 80.64 -67.96 43.82
N ASP A 627 80.76 -66.76 44.37
CA ASP A 627 81.91 -66.37 45.19
C ASP A 627 81.95 -67.14 46.52
N ARG A 628 80.80 -67.39 47.16
CA ARG A 628 80.71 -68.31 48.31
C ARG A 628 81.17 -69.72 47.93
N ALA A 629 80.70 -70.26 46.81
CA ALA A 629 81.11 -71.58 46.34
C ALA A 629 82.62 -71.63 46.09
N ARG A 630 83.22 -70.59 45.48
CA ARG A 630 84.66 -70.46 45.30
C ARG A 630 85.43 -70.45 46.61
N LEU A 631 84.96 -69.71 47.62
CA LEU A 631 85.56 -69.73 48.96
C LEU A 631 85.50 -71.12 49.59
N THR A 632 84.36 -71.81 49.47
CA THR A 632 84.27 -73.19 49.97
C THR A 632 85.19 -74.14 49.23
N ILE A 633 85.38 -73.99 47.91
CA ILE A 633 86.34 -74.79 47.13
C ILE A 633 87.76 -74.51 47.63
N ALA A 634 88.16 -73.25 47.78
CA ALA A 634 89.48 -72.88 48.29
C ALA A 634 89.74 -73.43 49.70
N GLU A 635 88.71 -73.45 50.57
CA GLU A 635 88.82 -74.06 51.90
C GLU A 635 88.99 -75.59 51.84
N GLN A 636 88.28 -76.27 50.93
CA GLN A 636 88.44 -77.71 50.72
C GLN A 636 89.81 -78.05 50.10
N GLU A 637 90.31 -77.23 49.18
CA GLU A 637 91.67 -77.36 48.61
C GLU A 637 92.73 -77.20 49.71
N ALA A 638 92.60 -76.21 50.60
CA ALA A 638 93.50 -76.04 51.74
C ALA A 638 93.47 -77.25 52.70
N LYS A 639 92.28 -77.82 52.97
CA LYS A 639 92.14 -79.05 53.77
C LYS A 639 92.80 -80.25 53.09
N LEU A 640 92.70 -80.37 51.76
CA LEU A 640 93.39 -81.40 50.98
C LEU A 640 94.92 -81.24 51.08
N VAL A 641 95.44 -80.04 50.89
CA VAL A 641 96.88 -79.77 51.02
C VAL A 641 97.39 -80.11 52.42
N ALA A 642 96.69 -79.69 53.48
CA ALA A 642 97.05 -80.04 54.86
C ALA A 642 96.99 -81.56 55.12
N ALA A 643 96.03 -82.26 54.54
CA ALA A 643 95.94 -83.71 54.62
C ALA A 643 97.13 -84.39 53.89
N GLU A 644 97.49 -83.91 52.69
CA GLU A 644 98.67 -84.38 51.96
C GLU A 644 99.97 -84.14 52.76
N GLU A 645 100.13 -82.98 53.40
CA GLU A 645 101.28 -82.68 54.25
C GLU A 645 101.35 -83.61 55.46
N SER A 646 100.22 -83.85 56.15
CA SER A 646 100.17 -84.81 57.25
C SER A 646 100.50 -86.25 56.81
N GLN A 647 100.10 -86.62 55.58
CA GLN A 647 100.44 -87.91 54.99
C GLN A 647 101.94 -88.00 54.69
N ARG A 648 102.55 -86.91 54.19
CA ARG A 648 104.01 -86.81 53.97
C ARG A 648 104.78 -86.89 55.28
N GLU A 649 104.32 -86.23 56.34
CA GLU A 649 104.92 -86.32 57.69
C GLU A 649 104.84 -87.75 58.26
N LEU A 650 103.70 -88.42 58.10
CA LEU A 650 103.55 -89.83 58.48
C LEU A 650 104.52 -90.73 57.71
N THR A 651 104.71 -90.49 56.41
CA THR A 651 105.67 -91.25 55.61
C THR A 651 107.11 -91.02 56.06
N LEU A 652 107.47 -89.79 56.42
CA LEU A 652 108.78 -89.44 56.99
C LEU A 652 108.98 -90.07 58.38
N ALA A 653 107.98 -90.06 59.24
CA ALA A 653 108.03 -90.70 60.56
C ALA A 653 108.19 -92.24 60.46
N ILE A 654 107.52 -92.87 59.47
CA ILE A 654 107.70 -94.30 59.16
C ILE A 654 109.14 -94.57 58.69
N ALA A 655 109.69 -93.72 57.82
CA ALA A 655 111.07 -93.84 57.33
C ALA A 655 112.11 -93.65 58.45
N GLU A 656 111.86 -92.76 59.41
CA GLU A 656 112.75 -92.54 60.56
C GLU A 656 112.69 -93.69 61.57
N LYS A 657 111.50 -94.24 61.84
CA LYS A 657 111.31 -95.46 62.62
C LYS A 657 112.09 -96.64 62.02
N ASP A 658 112.05 -96.79 60.69
CA ASP A 658 112.80 -97.84 59.99
C ASP A 658 114.32 -97.63 60.06
N ARG A 659 114.81 -96.38 60.02
CA ARG A 659 116.22 -96.05 60.27
C ARG A 659 116.68 -96.43 61.68
N LEU A 660 115.85 -96.17 62.69
CA LEU A 660 116.14 -96.53 64.08
C LEU A 660 116.13 -98.06 64.30
N GLN A 661 115.23 -98.78 63.65
CA GLN A 661 115.22 -100.25 63.68
C GLN A 661 116.45 -100.85 62.98
N ARG A 662 116.93 -100.28 61.88
CA ARG A 662 118.18 -100.70 61.21
C ARG A 662 119.42 -100.43 62.08
N ARG A 663 119.49 -99.29 62.79
CA ARG A 663 120.58 -99.00 63.75
C ARG A 663 120.62 -99.96 64.94
N ARG A 664 119.46 -100.39 65.45
CA ARG A 664 119.38 -101.42 66.52
C ARG A 664 119.85 -102.81 66.05
N ARG A 665 119.68 -103.15 64.76
CA ARG A 665 120.18 -104.42 64.18
C ARG A 665 121.70 -104.43 63.94
N VAL A 666 122.31 -103.29 63.62
CA VAL A 666 123.77 -103.16 63.38
C VAL A 666 124.58 -103.20 64.70
N ARG A 667 124.06 -102.61 65.79
CA ARG A 667 124.73 -102.60 67.10
C ARG A 667 124.76 -103.97 67.79
N ARG A 668 123.84 -104.88 67.45
CA ARG A 668 123.84 -106.29 67.91
C ARG A 668 124.74 -107.23 67.08
N ARG A 669 125.24 -106.81 65.92
CA ARG A 669 126.08 -107.63 65.01
C ARG A 669 127.61 -107.48 65.18
N ARG A 670 128.10 -106.52 65.96
CA ARG A 670 129.57 -106.29 66.17
C ARG A 670 130.15 -106.82 67.50
N SER A 671 129.36 -107.40 68.40
CA SER A 671 129.82 -107.87 69.73
C SER A 671 129.96 -109.40 69.88
N ARG A 672 129.82 -110.19 68.81
CA ARG A 672 129.92 -111.67 68.84
C ARG A 672 130.52 -112.23 67.56
N SER A 673 131.86 -112.25 67.48
CA SER A 673 132.64 -113.07 66.53
C SER A 673 134.11 -113.19 66.98
N TRP A 674 134.31 -113.51 68.26
CA TRP A 674 135.43 -114.30 68.76
C TRP A 674 134.80 -115.46 69.53
N ARG A 675 135.32 -116.68 69.32
CA ARG A 675 134.96 -117.97 69.97
C ARG A 675 133.72 -118.71 69.46
N THR A 676 134.03 -119.64 68.56
CA THR A 676 133.72 -121.09 68.61
C THR A 676 132.96 -121.66 69.82
N ARG A 677 132.08 -122.60 69.47
CA ARG A 677 131.53 -123.75 70.22
C ARG A 677 130.41 -123.49 71.25
N GLY A 678 129.26 -124.14 71.01
CA GLY A 678 128.50 -124.85 72.04
C GLY A 678 126.99 -124.53 72.15
N GLY A 679 126.15 -125.58 71.99
CA GLY A 679 124.81 -125.73 72.60
C GLY A 679 123.62 -125.21 71.76
N MET A 680 122.75 -126.06 71.18
CA MET A 680 121.59 -126.79 71.76
C MET A 680 120.42 -125.93 72.25
N GLY A 681 119.20 -126.20 71.76
CA GLY A 681 117.95 -126.10 72.57
C GLY A 681 116.78 -125.21 72.09
N VAL A 682 115.86 -125.78 71.29
CA VAL A 682 114.37 -125.92 71.46
C VAL A 682 113.46 -124.75 71.94
N SER A 683 112.28 -124.64 71.28
CA SER A 683 110.92 -124.24 71.79
C SER A 683 110.48 -122.76 71.80
N TRP A 684 109.20 -122.32 71.62
CA TRP A 684 107.85 -122.81 71.20
C TRP A 684 106.90 -121.56 71.18
N ARG A 685 105.81 -121.59 70.38
CA ARG A 685 104.47 -120.90 70.53
C ARG A 685 104.37 -119.36 70.66
N LYS A 686 103.28 -118.63 70.36
CA LYS A 686 101.81 -118.86 70.19
C LYS A 686 101.22 -117.62 69.43
N ARG A 687 100.21 -117.77 68.54
CA ARG A 687 98.80 -117.28 68.60
C ARG A 687 98.59 -115.80 69.01
N SER A 688 97.67 -115.01 68.43
CA SER A 688 96.25 -115.30 68.10
C SER A 688 95.59 -114.20 67.23
N THR A 689 94.56 -114.58 66.44
CA THR A 689 93.23 -113.94 66.17
C THR A 689 93.08 -112.40 66.25
N ALA A 690 92.34 -111.70 65.39
CA ALA A 690 91.13 -112.03 64.62
C ALA A 690 91.13 -111.33 63.24
#